data_AF-A0A8C6FT46-F1
#
_entry.id   AF-A0A8C6FT46-F1
#
_cell.length_a   1.000
_cell.length_b   1.000
_cell.length_c   1.000
_cell.angle_alpha   90.00
_cell.angle_beta   90.00
_cell.angle_gamma   90.00
#
_symmetry.space_group_name_H-M   'P 1'
#
loop_
_entity.id
_entity.type
_entity.pdbx_description
1 polymer ?
#
loop_
_entity_poly.entity_id
_entity_poly.type
_entity_poly.pdbx_seq_one_letter_code
_entity_poly.pdbx_strand_id
1 'polypeptide(L)'
;MLCGSWRSRRRQPEEPPARQVATPVGLPSPPAPHDGSIKRPGLRALKKMGLSEDEDVRAMLRGSRFCKIRSRTWQKERLYRLQEDGLSVWFQRRIPRAPSQHIFFVQHIEAIREGHQSEGLRHFGGAFEPARCLTIAFKGRRKNLDLAAPTAEEAQRWVRGLAKLRARLDAMSQSERLDHWIHSYLHRADSNQDSKMSFKEIKNLLRMVNVDMNDMYAYRLFKECDRSKNERLEGPEIEEFLRRLLKRPELEEIFHRYSGEDRVLSAPELLEFLEDQGERTATLAHAQQLIHTYELNETAKQHELMTLDGFMMYLLSPEGAALDPAHTRVFQDMDQPLAHYFVSSSHNTYLTDSQIGGPSSTEAYVRAFAQGCRCVELDCWEGPGGEPVIYHGHTLTSKILFRDVIQAVREHAFTVSPYPVILSLENHCGLEQQAAMARHLHTILGDMLVTQTLDSQNPEELPSPERLKGRVLVKGKKLPAARSENGQILSEQEEEDEEEDEEEEVGAIEQRRRAKQISPELSALAVYCCATRLRTLRPAPVPPQPCQVSSLSERKARKLIREAGNSFVRHNARHLTRVYPLGLRMNSANYSPQEMWNSGCQLVALNFQTPGYEMDLNAGRFLVNGQCGYVLKPVCLRQPNTTFDPECPGPPRTTLTIQVLTAQQLPKLNAEKPNSIVDPLVRIEIHGVPTDCAHKETNYVLNNGFNPRWGQTLQFQLRVPELALVRFVVEDYDVTSPNDFVGQFTLPLSSLKQGYRHIHLLSKDGASLSPATLFVHICIRG
;
A
#
# COMPACT_ATOMS: atom_id res chain seq x y z
N MET A 1 -26.35 -23.26 -55.11
CA MET A 1 -25.87 -24.63 -54.87
C MET A 1 -25.33 -24.68 -53.45
N LEU A 2 -25.64 -25.58 -52.53
CA LEU A 2 -26.63 -26.62 -52.32
C LEU A 2 -26.47 -26.99 -50.81
N CYS A 3 -27.59 -27.17 -50.10
CA CYS A 3 -27.87 -27.99 -48.90
C CYS A 3 -26.71 -28.54 -48.01
N GLY A 4 -26.81 -28.68 -46.69
CA GLY A 4 -28.00 -28.72 -45.83
C GLY A 4 -27.67 -29.18 -44.40
N SER A 5 -28.70 -29.12 -43.56
CA SER A 5 -28.77 -29.54 -42.17
C SER A 5 -28.67 -31.06 -41.97
N TRP A 6 -28.01 -31.52 -40.90
CA TRP A 6 -28.26 -32.85 -40.31
C TRP A 6 -28.28 -32.78 -38.76
N ARG A 7 -29.48 -33.01 -38.20
CA ARG A 7 -29.73 -33.48 -36.82
C ARG A 7 -29.68 -35.02 -36.80
N SER A 8 -29.72 -35.59 -35.58
CA SER A 8 -30.01 -37.01 -35.21
C SER A 8 -28.75 -37.77 -34.75
N ARG A 9 -28.70 -38.57 -33.68
CA ARG A 9 -29.69 -39.12 -32.73
C ARG A 9 -28.94 -39.66 -31.49
N ARG A 10 -29.64 -39.67 -30.35
CA ARG A 10 -29.24 -40.33 -29.10
C ARG A 10 -29.07 -41.85 -29.28
N ARG A 11 -28.08 -42.44 -28.60
CA ARG A 11 -28.04 -43.86 -28.23
C ARG A 11 -27.94 -43.98 -26.71
N GLN A 12 -28.83 -44.77 -26.11
CA GLN A 12 -28.73 -45.29 -24.75
C GLN A 12 -27.66 -46.39 -24.68
N PRO A 13 -27.06 -46.65 -23.52
CA PRO A 13 -26.45 -47.94 -23.21
C PRO A 13 -27.29 -48.72 -22.18
N GLU A 14 -27.36 -50.03 -22.45
CA GLU A 14 -28.06 -51.09 -21.73
C GLU A 14 -27.44 -51.42 -20.34
N GLU A 15 -28.27 -51.92 -19.43
CA GLU A 15 -27.87 -52.56 -18.15
C GLU A 15 -27.45 -54.03 -18.35
N PRO A 16 -26.46 -54.52 -17.59
CA PRO A 16 -26.28 -55.95 -17.30
C PRO A 16 -26.57 -56.29 -15.81
N PRO A 17 -26.76 -57.58 -15.47
CA PRO A 17 -27.70 -58.02 -14.44
C PRO A 17 -27.12 -58.16 -13.02
N ALA A 18 -28.03 -58.20 -12.05
CA ALA A 18 -27.80 -58.32 -10.62
C ALA A 18 -27.03 -59.58 -10.19
N ARG A 19 -26.04 -59.40 -9.29
CA ARG A 19 -25.50 -60.47 -8.43
C ARG A 19 -25.31 -60.03 -6.98
N GLN A 20 -25.98 -60.79 -6.13
CA GLN A 20 -25.90 -61.07 -4.69
C GLN A 20 -24.92 -60.31 -3.78
N VAL A 21 -25.50 -59.93 -2.63
CA VAL A 21 -24.93 -59.38 -1.41
C VAL A 21 -23.90 -60.32 -0.79
N ALA A 22 -22.69 -59.81 -0.53
CA ALA A 22 -21.73 -60.39 0.40
C ALA A 22 -21.15 -59.28 1.31
N THR A 23 -21.03 -59.62 2.58
CA THR A 23 -20.65 -58.81 3.75
C THR A 23 -19.30 -58.08 3.62
N PRO A 24 -19.12 -56.89 4.24
CA PRO A 24 -17.84 -56.20 4.24
C PRO A 24 -16.85 -56.84 5.23
N VAL A 25 -15.76 -57.38 4.70
CA VAL A 25 -14.55 -57.77 5.45
C VAL A 25 -13.80 -56.49 5.87
N GLY A 26 -13.45 -56.41 7.15
CA GLY A 26 -12.82 -55.24 7.76
C GLY A 26 -11.45 -54.88 7.16
N LEU A 27 -11.22 -53.58 7.00
CA LEU A 27 -9.91 -53.01 6.69
C LEU A 27 -8.96 -53.16 7.89
N PRO A 28 -7.67 -53.46 7.68
CA PRO A 28 -6.70 -53.61 8.76
C PRO A 28 -6.38 -52.26 9.42
N SER A 29 -6.23 -52.29 10.75
CA SER A 29 -5.87 -51.15 11.59
C SER A 29 -4.54 -50.50 11.16
N PRO A 30 -4.39 -49.17 11.26
CA PRO A 30 -3.12 -48.50 11.01
C PRO A 30 -2.08 -48.91 12.08
N PRO A 31 -0.78 -48.98 11.73
CA PRO A 31 0.27 -49.31 12.68
C PRO A 31 0.41 -48.21 13.74
N ALA A 32 0.65 -48.62 14.99
CA ALA A 32 0.88 -47.74 16.12
C ALA A 32 2.10 -46.83 15.88
N PRO A 33 2.10 -45.59 16.42
CA PRO A 33 3.19 -44.66 16.21
C PRO A 33 4.43 -45.16 16.97
N HIS A 34 5.52 -45.40 16.24
CA HIS A 34 6.84 -45.57 16.84
C HIS A 34 7.29 -44.23 17.42
N ASP A 35 7.55 -44.24 18.72
CA ASP A 35 8.18 -43.17 19.47
C ASP A 35 9.65 -43.06 19.03
N GLY A 36 9.96 -42.00 18.30
CA GLY A 36 11.28 -41.74 17.73
C GLY A 36 11.39 -40.25 17.46
N SER A 37 12.03 -39.54 18.39
CA SER A 37 12.23 -38.09 18.36
C SER A 37 13.19 -37.68 17.23
N ILE A 38 12.70 -37.66 15.99
CA ILE A 38 13.37 -36.99 14.87
C ILE A 38 12.82 -35.55 14.84
N LYS A 39 13.64 -34.60 15.28
CA LYS A 39 13.32 -33.17 15.34
C LYS A 39 13.04 -32.66 13.92
N ARG A 40 11.77 -32.49 13.58
CA ARG A 40 11.32 -31.96 12.29
C ARG A 40 11.73 -30.48 12.13
N PRO A 41 12.35 -30.08 11.01
CA PRO A 41 12.80 -28.70 10.78
C PRO A 41 11.68 -27.64 10.90
N GLY A 42 10.45 -27.94 10.46
CA GLY A 42 9.32 -27.01 10.52
C GLY A 42 8.89 -26.63 11.94
N LEU A 43 8.93 -27.57 12.88
CA LEU A 43 8.71 -27.29 14.31
C LEU A 43 9.75 -26.32 14.90
N ARG A 44 10.94 -26.19 14.29
CA ARG A 44 11.99 -25.25 14.73
C ARG A 44 11.62 -23.79 14.46
N ALA A 45 10.92 -23.51 13.35
CA ALA A 45 10.49 -22.15 13.01
C ALA A 45 9.43 -21.63 13.99
N LEU A 46 8.38 -22.43 14.25
CA LEU A 46 7.36 -22.10 15.25
C LEU A 46 7.91 -22.08 16.68
N LYS A 47 8.92 -22.90 16.97
CA LYS A 47 9.63 -22.88 18.26
C LYS A 47 10.42 -21.59 18.46
N LYS A 48 11.11 -21.09 17.42
CA LYS A 48 11.77 -19.77 17.43
C LYS A 48 10.75 -18.64 17.63
N MET A 49 9.55 -18.75 17.05
CA MET A 49 8.46 -17.78 17.27
C MET A 49 7.83 -17.85 18.68
N GLY A 50 8.20 -18.83 19.51
CA GLY A 50 7.57 -19.08 20.81
C GLY A 50 6.11 -19.55 20.70
N LEU A 51 5.71 -20.08 19.53
CA LEU A 51 4.32 -20.46 19.23
C LEU A 51 4.15 -21.97 19.00
N SER A 52 5.21 -22.78 19.17
CA SER A 52 5.15 -24.24 18.94
C SER A 52 4.23 -24.98 19.92
N GLU A 53 4.04 -24.42 21.12
CA GLU A 53 3.17 -24.97 22.17
C GLU A 53 1.76 -24.35 22.18
N ASP A 54 1.54 -23.28 21.40
CA ASP A 54 0.27 -22.55 21.40
C ASP A 54 -0.88 -23.41 20.84
N GLU A 55 -1.94 -23.56 21.62
CA GLU A 55 -3.06 -24.44 21.27
C GLU A 55 -3.82 -23.98 20.00
N ASP A 56 -3.95 -22.66 19.80
CA ASP A 56 -4.62 -22.11 18.63
C ASP A 56 -3.79 -22.39 17.37
N VAL A 57 -2.47 -22.16 17.43
CA VAL A 57 -1.54 -22.41 16.31
C VAL A 57 -1.47 -23.91 15.99
N ARG A 58 -1.42 -24.78 17.01
CA ARG A 58 -1.48 -26.24 16.84
C ARG A 58 -2.77 -26.69 16.17
N ALA A 59 -3.90 -26.08 16.52
CA ALA A 59 -5.17 -26.34 15.86
C ALA A 59 -5.13 -25.92 14.38
N MET A 60 -4.56 -24.75 14.07
CA MET A 60 -4.40 -24.28 12.69
C MET A 60 -3.48 -25.18 11.85
N LEU A 61 -2.42 -25.77 12.45
CA LEU A 61 -1.56 -26.77 11.79
C LEU A 61 -2.30 -28.07 11.45
N ARG A 62 -3.22 -28.50 12.32
CA ARG A 62 -4.12 -29.64 12.01
C ARG A 62 -5.09 -29.28 10.89
N GLY A 63 -5.53 -28.02 10.86
CA GLY A 63 -6.42 -27.45 9.86
C GLY A 63 -7.89 -27.53 10.25
N SER A 64 -8.68 -26.65 9.62
CA SER A 64 -10.10 -26.43 9.93
C SER A 64 -10.92 -26.29 8.66
N ARG A 65 -12.17 -26.78 8.69
CA ARG A 65 -13.10 -26.68 7.56
C ARG A 65 -13.97 -25.44 7.72
N PHE A 66 -13.80 -24.49 6.81
CA PHE A 66 -14.62 -23.27 6.80
C PHE A 66 -15.54 -23.25 5.59
N CYS A 67 -16.75 -22.71 5.79
CA CYS A 67 -17.59 -22.28 4.70
C CYS A 67 -17.11 -20.92 4.19
N LYS A 68 -16.57 -20.88 2.97
CA LYS A 68 -16.22 -19.62 2.30
C LYS A 68 -17.48 -18.99 1.72
N ILE A 69 -17.75 -17.75 2.10
CA ILE A 69 -18.92 -16.99 1.68
C ILE A 69 -18.49 -15.96 0.63
N ARG A 70 -19.26 -15.86 -0.47
CA ARG A 70 -19.06 -14.81 -1.49
C ARG A 70 -20.36 -14.12 -1.88
N SER A 71 -21.47 -14.85 -1.83
CA SER A 71 -22.82 -14.34 -2.09
C SER A 71 -23.83 -15.25 -1.41
N ARG A 72 -25.12 -14.89 -1.44
CA ARG A 72 -26.20 -15.77 -0.94
C ARG A 72 -26.25 -17.12 -1.65
N THR A 73 -25.87 -17.17 -2.93
CA THR A 73 -25.91 -18.38 -3.77
C THR A 73 -24.56 -19.10 -3.85
N TRP A 74 -23.48 -18.44 -3.44
CA TRP A 74 -22.13 -19.01 -3.46
C TRP A 74 -21.57 -19.11 -2.05
N GLN A 75 -21.70 -20.32 -1.51
CA GLN A 75 -21.12 -20.74 -0.23
C GLN A 75 -20.46 -22.10 -0.44
N LYS A 76 -19.17 -22.23 -0.11
CA LYS A 76 -18.40 -23.45 -0.37
C LYS A 76 -17.48 -23.79 0.78
N GLU A 77 -17.60 -25.02 1.27
CA GLU A 77 -16.71 -25.56 2.29
C GLU A 77 -15.31 -25.83 1.74
N ARG A 78 -14.28 -25.45 2.52
CA ARG A 78 -12.86 -25.57 2.19
C ARG A 78 -12.05 -25.88 3.44
N LEU A 79 -11.05 -26.75 3.30
CA LEU A 79 -10.05 -26.97 4.33
C LEU A 79 -8.97 -25.88 4.24
N TYR A 80 -8.69 -25.22 5.36
CA TYR A 80 -7.59 -24.28 5.55
C TYR A 80 -6.62 -24.85 6.57
N ARG A 81 -5.32 -24.74 6.31
CA ARG A 81 -4.27 -25.31 7.16
C ARG A 81 -3.02 -24.45 7.17
N LEU A 82 -2.55 -24.07 8.35
CA LEU A 82 -1.25 -23.43 8.53
C LEU A 82 -0.15 -24.44 8.16
N GLN A 83 0.86 -23.98 7.41
CA GLN A 83 2.04 -24.78 7.11
C GLN A 83 3.02 -24.74 8.27
N GLU A 84 3.97 -25.68 8.31
CA GLU A 84 4.94 -25.75 9.41
C GLU A 84 5.90 -24.55 9.47
N ASP A 85 5.97 -23.75 8.40
CA ASP A 85 6.66 -22.45 8.43
C ASP A 85 5.94 -21.41 9.32
N GLY A 86 4.69 -21.64 9.73
CA GLY A 86 3.93 -20.68 10.53
C GLY A 86 3.57 -19.38 9.80
N LEU A 87 3.98 -19.19 8.55
CA LEU A 87 3.74 -17.96 7.78
C LEU A 87 2.85 -18.20 6.56
N SER A 88 2.65 -19.46 6.16
CA SER A 88 1.87 -19.84 4.98
C SER A 88 0.61 -20.57 5.39
N VAL A 89 -0.54 -20.15 4.87
CA VAL A 89 -1.81 -20.86 5.02
C VAL A 89 -2.19 -21.47 3.68
N TRP A 90 -2.20 -22.79 3.63
CA TRP A 90 -2.69 -23.56 2.50
C TRP A 90 -4.20 -23.71 2.57
N PHE A 91 -4.86 -23.77 1.40
CA PHE A 91 -6.27 -24.13 1.33
C PHE A 91 -6.60 -25.00 0.11
N GLN A 92 -7.56 -25.89 0.26
CA GLN A 92 -7.97 -26.82 -0.79
C GLN A 92 -8.80 -26.12 -1.89
N ARG A 93 -8.65 -26.49 -3.17
CA ARG A 93 -9.66 -26.25 -4.23
C ARG A 93 -10.15 -27.58 -4.83
N ARG A 94 -11.29 -27.54 -5.54
CA ARG A 94 -12.09 -28.70 -5.99
C ARG A 94 -11.40 -29.64 -7.00
N ILE A 95 -10.19 -29.35 -7.50
CA ILE A 95 -9.51 -30.15 -8.52
C ILE A 95 -8.21 -30.74 -7.93
N PRO A 96 -8.16 -32.05 -7.62
CA PRO A 96 -6.99 -32.71 -7.04
C PRO A 96 -5.74 -32.78 -7.93
N ARG A 97 -5.85 -32.38 -9.20
CA ARG A 97 -4.78 -32.51 -10.22
C ARG A 97 -4.16 -31.19 -10.69
N ALA A 98 -4.51 -30.04 -10.10
CA ALA A 98 -3.84 -28.78 -10.43
C ALA A 98 -2.52 -28.69 -9.64
N PRO A 99 -1.35 -28.50 -10.30
CA PRO A 99 -0.04 -28.51 -9.65
C PRO A 99 0.25 -27.26 -8.78
N SER A 100 -0.67 -26.30 -8.68
CA SER A 100 -0.48 -25.09 -7.88
C SER A 100 -0.93 -25.29 -6.42
N GLN A 101 0.00 -25.23 -5.46
CA GLN A 101 -0.32 -25.09 -4.04
C GLN A 101 -1.02 -23.75 -3.81
N HIS A 102 -2.31 -23.76 -3.45
CA HIS A 102 -3.04 -22.53 -3.17
C HIS A 102 -2.73 -22.06 -1.75
N ILE A 103 -1.78 -21.14 -1.64
CA ILE A 103 -1.28 -20.59 -0.38
C ILE A 103 -1.60 -19.10 -0.31
N PHE A 104 -1.80 -18.60 0.91
CA PHE A 104 -1.63 -17.20 1.20
C PHE A 104 -0.72 -17.02 2.40
N PHE A 105 0.03 -15.92 2.41
CA PHE A 105 0.99 -15.64 3.46
C PHE A 105 0.37 -14.72 4.52
N VAL A 106 0.71 -14.98 5.78
CA VAL A 106 0.30 -14.18 6.94
C VAL A 106 0.75 -12.72 6.77
N GLN A 107 1.91 -12.49 6.15
CA GLN A 107 2.44 -11.14 5.87
C GLN A 107 1.52 -10.26 5.01
N HIS A 108 0.64 -10.88 4.21
CA HIS A 108 -0.32 -10.20 3.34
C HIS A 108 -1.64 -9.89 4.05
N ILE A 109 -1.83 -10.30 5.30
CA ILE A 109 -3.04 -10.00 6.07
C ILE A 109 -2.95 -8.57 6.60
N GLU A 110 -3.97 -7.77 6.29
CA GLU A 110 -4.10 -6.38 6.75
C GLU A 110 -4.91 -6.29 8.04
N ALA A 111 -5.96 -7.09 8.17
CA ALA A 111 -6.78 -7.16 9.37
C ALA A 111 -7.54 -8.48 9.45
N ILE A 112 -7.87 -8.87 10.67
CA ILE A 112 -8.80 -9.97 10.93
C ILE A 112 -10.01 -9.33 11.60
N ARG A 113 -11.19 -9.53 11.04
CA ARG A 113 -12.44 -8.94 11.53
C ARG A 113 -13.36 -10.05 12.01
N GLU A 114 -14.00 -9.84 13.14
CA GLU A 114 -14.85 -10.83 13.78
C GLU A 114 -16.32 -10.61 13.43
N GLY A 115 -17.09 -11.70 13.34
CA GLY A 115 -18.51 -11.65 13.02
C GLY A 115 -18.81 -10.98 11.69
N HIS A 116 -19.85 -10.17 11.65
CA HIS A 116 -20.35 -9.52 10.43
C HIS A 116 -19.75 -8.12 10.25
N GLN A 117 -18.46 -7.94 10.53
CA GLN A 117 -17.78 -6.65 10.39
C GLN A 117 -17.38 -6.33 8.93
N SER A 118 -17.35 -7.32 8.03
CA SER A 118 -17.15 -7.05 6.60
C SER A 118 -18.46 -6.79 5.88
N GLU A 119 -18.42 -5.98 4.83
CA GLU A 119 -19.56 -5.78 3.94
C GLU A 119 -20.15 -7.11 3.42
N GLY A 120 -19.28 -8.03 3.00
CA GLY A 120 -19.70 -9.34 2.49
C GLY A 120 -20.47 -10.15 3.53
N LEU A 121 -20.02 -10.18 4.78
CA LEU A 121 -20.71 -10.90 5.85
C LEU A 121 -21.98 -10.19 6.34
N ARG A 122 -22.04 -8.86 6.31
CA ARG A 122 -23.31 -8.14 6.59
C ARG A 122 -24.42 -8.53 5.61
N HIS A 123 -24.10 -8.64 4.32
CA HIS A 123 -25.11 -8.94 3.30
C HIS A 123 -25.38 -10.44 3.10
N PHE A 124 -24.37 -11.29 3.26
CA PHE A 124 -24.42 -12.71 2.89
C PHE A 124 -24.22 -13.68 4.07
N GLY A 125 -23.78 -13.18 5.22
CA GLY A 125 -23.48 -13.98 6.41
C GLY A 125 -24.68 -14.31 7.29
N GLY A 126 -25.86 -13.70 7.09
CA GLY A 126 -27.02 -13.82 7.98
C GLY A 126 -27.56 -15.24 8.24
N ALA A 127 -27.14 -16.25 7.47
CA ALA A 127 -27.44 -17.65 7.73
C ALA A 127 -26.54 -18.30 8.81
N PHE A 128 -25.50 -17.59 9.25
CA PHE A 128 -24.54 -18.03 10.25
C PHE A 128 -24.57 -17.08 11.45
N GLU A 129 -24.37 -17.62 12.66
CA GLU A 129 -24.25 -16.79 13.85
C GLU A 129 -22.98 -15.94 13.77
N PRO A 130 -23.02 -14.65 14.17
CA PRO A 130 -21.85 -13.78 14.13
C PRO A 130 -20.62 -14.36 14.84
N ALA A 131 -20.80 -15.03 15.98
CA ALA A 131 -19.68 -15.64 16.72
C ALA A 131 -18.92 -16.73 15.93
N ARG A 132 -19.51 -17.27 14.86
CA ARG A 132 -18.91 -18.29 13.98
C ARG A 132 -18.24 -17.67 12.75
N CYS A 133 -18.38 -16.38 12.52
CA CYS A 133 -17.93 -15.73 11.30
C CYS A 133 -16.63 -14.95 11.54
N LEU A 134 -15.76 -14.95 10.54
CA LEU A 134 -14.56 -14.11 10.51
C LEU A 134 -14.21 -13.70 9.08
N THR A 135 -13.54 -12.56 8.95
CA THR A 135 -13.01 -12.06 7.69
C THR A 135 -11.51 -11.87 7.80
N ILE A 136 -10.79 -12.40 6.81
CA ILE A 136 -9.37 -12.07 6.59
C ILE A 136 -9.32 -10.98 5.51
N ALA A 137 -9.04 -9.75 5.92
CA ALA A 137 -8.77 -8.64 5.02
C ALA A 137 -7.29 -8.69 4.62
N PHE A 138 -7.02 -8.57 3.32
CA PHE A 138 -5.67 -8.64 2.76
C PHE A 138 -5.22 -7.26 2.31
N LYS A 139 -3.91 -7.01 2.44
CA LYS A 139 -3.25 -5.83 1.89
C LYS A 139 -3.43 -5.78 0.37
N GLY A 140 -3.42 -4.57 -0.18
CA GLY A 140 -3.53 -4.33 -1.62
C GLY A 140 -4.91 -4.70 -2.19
N ARG A 141 -4.95 -5.12 -3.46
CA ARG A 141 -6.20 -5.37 -4.21
C ARG A 141 -6.90 -6.69 -3.89
N ARG A 142 -6.31 -7.51 -3.02
CA ARG A 142 -6.85 -8.83 -2.75
C ARG A 142 -8.21 -8.71 -2.05
N LYS A 143 -9.21 -9.42 -2.58
CA LYS A 143 -10.56 -9.45 -1.99
C LYS A 143 -10.52 -10.08 -0.61
N ASN A 144 -11.32 -9.53 0.30
CA ASN A 144 -11.52 -10.08 1.63
C ASN A 144 -11.98 -11.54 1.56
N LEU A 145 -11.53 -12.33 2.52
CA LEU A 145 -11.90 -13.73 2.65
C LEU A 145 -12.87 -13.88 3.83
N ASP A 146 -14.15 -13.93 3.49
CA ASP A 146 -15.25 -14.12 4.43
C ASP A 146 -15.49 -15.62 4.67
N LEU A 147 -15.46 -16.02 5.93
CA LEU A 147 -15.53 -17.41 6.37
C LEU A 147 -16.56 -17.59 7.49
N ALA A 148 -17.24 -18.72 7.49
CA ALA A 148 -18.00 -19.21 8.62
C ALA A 148 -17.44 -20.56 9.11
N ALA A 149 -17.15 -20.64 10.39
CA ALA A 149 -16.63 -21.81 11.07
C ALA A 149 -17.75 -22.80 11.46
N PRO A 150 -17.40 -24.07 11.72
CA PRO A 150 -18.32 -25.05 12.28
C PRO A 150 -18.83 -24.62 13.66
N THR A 151 -17.96 -24.04 14.49
CA THR A 151 -18.27 -23.60 15.86
C THR A 151 -17.70 -22.22 16.13
N ALA A 152 -18.28 -21.50 17.10
CA ALA A 152 -17.78 -20.18 17.51
C ALA A 152 -16.34 -20.26 18.03
N GLU A 153 -16.03 -21.31 18.81
CA GLU A 153 -14.68 -21.52 19.31
C GLU A 153 -13.67 -21.75 18.18
N GLU A 154 -14.03 -22.47 17.11
CA GLU A 154 -13.12 -22.65 15.97
C GLU A 154 -12.86 -21.36 15.19
N ALA A 155 -13.86 -20.48 15.05
CA ALA A 155 -13.65 -19.14 14.52
C ALA A 155 -12.66 -18.36 15.40
N GLN A 156 -12.91 -18.36 16.71
CA GLN A 156 -12.09 -17.65 17.70
C GLN A 156 -10.63 -18.14 17.74
N ARG A 157 -10.41 -19.46 17.67
CA ARG A 157 -9.05 -20.02 17.55
C ARG A 157 -8.30 -19.45 16.36
N TRP A 158 -8.94 -19.37 15.19
CA TRP A 158 -8.31 -18.84 13.99
C TRP A 158 -8.06 -17.33 14.06
N VAL A 159 -8.98 -16.57 14.68
CA VAL A 159 -8.79 -15.15 14.91
C VAL A 159 -7.59 -14.91 15.82
N ARG A 160 -7.55 -15.55 16.99
CA ARG A 160 -6.43 -15.44 17.94
C ARG A 160 -5.12 -15.95 17.33
N GLY A 161 -5.13 -17.10 16.67
CA GLY A 161 -3.95 -17.70 16.07
C GLY A 161 -3.35 -16.84 14.95
N LEU A 162 -4.16 -16.35 14.02
CA LEU A 162 -3.68 -15.43 12.97
C LEU A 162 -3.22 -14.08 13.55
N ALA A 163 -3.89 -13.55 14.57
CA ALA A 163 -3.47 -12.33 15.24
C ALA A 163 -2.10 -12.50 15.94
N LYS A 164 -1.88 -13.62 16.64
CA LYS A 164 -0.60 -13.98 17.26
C LYS A 164 0.51 -14.12 16.23
N LEU A 165 0.26 -14.84 15.13
CA LEU A 165 1.24 -15.02 14.05
C LEU A 165 1.62 -13.69 13.40
N ARG A 166 0.63 -12.81 13.16
CA ARG A 166 0.88 -11.47 12.64
C ARG A 166 1.68 -10.62 13.64
N ALA A 167 1.27 -10.56 14.90
CA ALA A 167 1.98 -9.79 15.92
C ALA A 167 3.45 -10.25 16.05
N ARG A 168 3.70 -11.57 15.92
CA ARG A 168 5.07 -12.10 15.88
C ARG A 168 5.80 -11.71 14.60
N LEU A 169 5.18 -11.80 13.43
CA LEU A 169 5.79 -11.36 12.17
C LEU A 169 6.12 -9.86 12.16
N ASP A 170 5.24 -9.04 12.75
CA ASP A 170 5.43 -7.60 12.90
C ASP A 170 6.58 -7.30 13.90
N ALA A 171 6.70 -8.09 14.96
CA ALA A 171 7.77 -7.97 15.96
C ALA A 171 9.12 -8.60 15.55
N MET A 172 9.16 -9.43 14.49
CA MET A 172 10.41 -10.05 14.04
C MET A 172 11.41 -8.99 13.58
N SER A 173 12.63 -9.12 14.09
CA SER A 173 13.80 -8.43 13.56
C SER A 173 14.07 -8.85 12.10
N GLN A 174 14.83 -8.04 11.37
CA GLN A 174 15.24 -8.40 10.01
C GLN A 174 16.10 -9.67 9.99
N SER A 175 16.92 -9.92 11.01
CA SER A 175 17.65 -11.18 11.16
C SER A 175 16.72 -12.37 11.21
N GLU A 176 15.67 -12.30 12.04
CA GLU A 176 14.72 -13.41 12.18
C GLU A 176 13.92 -13.63 10.89
N ARG A 177 13.57 -12.55 10.17
CA ARG A 177 12.94 -12.66 8.85
C ARG A 177 13.84 -13.33 7.83
N LEU A 178 15.12 -12.96 7.80
CA LEU A 178 16.12 -13.57 6.93
C LEU A 178 16.34 -15.05 7.27
N ASP A 179 16.54 -15.37 8.55
CA ASP A 179 16.64 -16.74 9.05
C ASP A 179 15.43 -17.58 8.65
N HIS A 180 14.24 -17.03 8.85
CA HIS A 180 12.99 -17.68 8.52
C HIS A 180 12.86 -17.93 7.02
N TRP A 181 13.22 -16.93 6.21
CA TRP A 181 13.26 -17.03 4.76
C TRP A 181 14.23 -18.12 4.31
N ILE A 182 15.46 -18.15 4.84
CA ILE A 182 16.46 -19.20 4.55
C ILE A 182 15.90 -20.58 4.86
N HIS A 183 15.36 -20.78 6.07
CA HIS A 183 14.83 -22.07 6.49
C HIS A 183 13.64 -22.54 5.62
N SER A 184 12.78 -21.63 5.18
CA SER A 184 11.67 -21.94 4.26
C SER A 184 12.18 -22.46 2.92
N TYR A 185 13.21 -21.84 2.35
CA TYR A 185 13.80 -22.26 1.08
C TYR A 185 14.58 -23.57 1.18
N LEU A 186 15.35 -23.77 2.27
CA LEU A 186 16.02 -25.05 2.53
C LEU A 186 15.03 -26.21 2.58
N HIS A 187 13.93 -26.05 3.33
CA HIS A 187 12.90 -27.08 3.44
C HIS A 187 12.23 -27.38 2.10
N ARG A 188 12.05 -26.38 1.24
CA ARG A 188 11.47 -26.59 -0.10
C ARG A 188 12.45 -27.21 -1.09
N ALA A 189 13.75 -26.96 -0.93
CA ALA A 189 14.80 -27.51 -1.77
C ALA A 189 15.10 -28.98 -1.43
N ASP A 190 15.01 -29.35 -0.14
CA ASP A 190 15.09 -30.72 0.36
C ASP A 190 13.89 -31.55 -0.15
N SER A 191 14.09 -32.19 -1.30
CA SER A 191 13.00 -32.81 -2.06
C SER A 191 12.62 -34.18 -1.52
N ASN A 192 13.55 -34.84 -0.83
CA ASN A 192 13.37 -36.16 -0.23
C ASN A 192 13.10 -36.09 1.29
N GLN A 193 13.15 -34.90 1.87
CA GLN A 193 12.91 -34.61 3.29
C GLN A 193 13.86 -35.35 4.24
N ASP A 194 15.09 -35.64 3.78
CA ASP A 194 16.09 -36.35 4.58
C ASP A 194 16.98 -35.41 5.41
N SER A 195 16.72 -34.09 5.37
CA SER A 195 17.47 -33.03 6.04
C SER A 195 18.94 -32.92 5.62
N LYS A 196 19.32 -33.50 4.48
CA LYS A 196 20.62 -33.35 3.83
C LYS A 196 20.41 -32.75 2.45
N MET A 197 21.41 -32.01 1.95
CA MET A 197 21.30 -31.32 0.67
C MET A 197 22.33 -31.87 -0.32
N SER A 198 21.87 -32.58 -1.35
CA SER A 198 22.70 -32.95 -2.49
C SER A 198 23.06 -31.74 -3.35
N PHE A 199 24.08 -31.86 -4.21
CA PHE A 199 24.43 -30.76 -5.14
C PHE A 199 23.27 -30.37 -6.06
N LYS A 200 22.44 -31.34 -6.47
CA LYS A 200 21.22 -31.08 -7.26
C LYS A 200 20.22 -30.22 -6.49
N GLU A 201 20.04 -30.49 -5.20
CA GLU A 201 19.15 -29.72 -4.33
C GLU A 201 19.72 -28.34 -4.01
N ILE A 202 21.04 -28.20 -3.87
CA ILE A 202 21.73 -26.91 -3.77
C ILE A 202 21.55 -26.08 -5.05
N LYS A 203 21.69 -26.69 -6.23
CA LYS A 203 21.44 -26.01 -7.51
C LYS A 203 19.97 -25.57 -7.64
N ASN A 204 19.04 -26.40 -7.18
CA ASN A 204 17.63 -26.03 -7.10
C ASN A 204 17.41 -24.88 -6.10
N LEU A 205 18.05 -24.90 -4.93
CA LEU A 205 18.00 -23.83 -3.95
C LEU A 205 18.48 -22.52 -4.56
N LEU A 206 19.67 -22.51 -5.19
CA LEU A 206 20.26 -21.32 -5.84
C LEU A 206 19.32 -20.72 -6.88
N ARG A 207 18.74 -21.58 -7.73
CA ARG A 207 17.71 -21.15 -8.68
C ARG A 207 16.49 -20.59 -7.98
N MET A 208 16.00 -21.23 -6.93
CA MET A 208 14.83 -20.77 -6.16
C MET A 208 15.06 -19.39 -5.52
N VAL A 209 16.27 -19.11 -5.03
CA VAL A 209 16.65 -17.82 -4.45
C VAL A 209 17.08 -16.77 -5.48
N ASN A 210 16.83 -17.02 -6.77
CA ASN A 210 17.04 -16.08 -7.87
C ASN A 210 18.53 -15.86 -8.24
N VAL A 211 19.34 -16.93 -8.26
CA VAL A 211 20.75 -16.92 -8.70
C VAL A 211 21.01 -17.99 -9.75
N ASP A 212 21.65 -17.62 -10.86
CA ASP A 212 22.28 -18.59 -11.77
C ASP A 212 23.77 -18.58 -11.51
N MET A 213 24.20 -19.40 -10.56
CA MET A 213 25.60 -19.52 -10.23
C MET A 213 26.25 -20.50 -11.22
N ASN A 214 27.41 -20.13 -11.76
CA ASN A 214 28.19 -21.04 -12.60
C ASN A 214 28.36 -22.41 -11.90
N ASP A 215 27.96 -23.49 -12.57
CA ASP A 215 27.94 -24.84 -12.01
C ASP A 215 29.30 -25.26 -11.41
N MET A 216 30.41 -24.86 -12.03
CA MET A 216 31.76 -25.16 -11.56
C MET A 216 32.06 -24.43 -10.25
N TYR A 217 31.67 -23.15 -10.14
CA TYR A 217 31.86 -22.36 -8.93
C TYR A 217 30.92 -22.83 -7.81
N ALA A 218 29.65 -23.10 -8.12
CA ALA A 218 28.69 -23.65 -7.16
C ALA A 218 29.14 -25.02 -6.64
N TYR A 219 29.65 -25.88 -7.52
CA TYR A 219 30.19 -27.19 -7.15
C TYR A 219 31.47 -27.07 -6.31
N ARG A 220 32.35 -26.13 -6.64
CA ARG A 220 33.53 -25.83 -5.83
C ARG A 220 33.13 -25.37 -4.43
N LEU A 221 32.21 -24.43 -4.32
CA LEU A 221 31.69 -23.95 -3.03
C LEU A 221 31.04 -25.08 -2.22
N PHE A 222 30.24 -25.91 -2.89
CA PHE A 222 29.64 -27.11 -2.31
C PHE A 222 30.72 -28.08 -1.76
N LYS A 223 31.73 -28.42 -2.57
CA LYS A 223 32.82 -29.33 -2.15
C LYS A 223 33.71 -28.75 -1.06
N GLU A 224 33.90 -27.44 -1.02
CA GLU A 224 34.62 -26.78 0.08
C GLU A 224 33.84 -26.84 1.42
N CYS A 225 32.50 -26.91 1.36
CA CYS A 225 31.64 -27.03 2.54
C CYS A 225 31.40 -28.50 2.96
N ASP A 226 31.47 -29.46 2.03
CA ASP A 226 31.36 -30.92 2.24
C ASP A 226 32.60 -31.46 2.97
N ARG A 227 32.70 -31.19 4.28
CA ARG A 227 33.78 -31.67 5.15
C ARG A 227 33.64 -33.16 5.45
N SER A 228 32.41 -33.65 5.48
CA SER A 228 32.05 -35.05 5.68
C SER A 228 32.40 -35.93 4.47
N LYS A 229 32.63 -35.32 3.29
CA LYS A 229 32.97 -35.95 2.01
C LYS A 229 31.96 -37.00 1.57
N ASN A 230 30.69 -36.82 1.97
CA ASN A 230 29.61 -37.76 1.65
C ASN A 230 28.77 -37.29 0.44
N GLU A 231 29.23 -36.26 -0.26
CA GLU A 231 28.56 -35.63 -1.41
C GLU A 231 27.21 -35.00 -1.08
N ARG A 232 27.01 -34.64 0.19
CA ARG A 232 25.84 -33.94 0.70
C ARG A 232 26.30 -32.93 1.76
N LEU A 233 25.53 -31.86 1.93
CA LEU A 233 25.72 -30.94 3.04
C LEU A 233 24.71 -31.30 4.13
N GLU A 234 25.18 -31.40 5.38
CA GLU A 234 24.32 -31.63 6.54
C GLU A 234 24.65 -30.68 7.71
N GLY A 235 23.60 -30.22 8.40
CA GLY A 235 23.70 -29.38 9.59
C GLY A 235 24.70 -28.21 9.45
N PRO A 236 25.85 -28.24 10.16
CA PRO A 236 26.86 -27.17 10.11
C PRO A 236 27.42 -26.86 8.70
N GLU A 237 27.43 -27.84 7.79
CA GLU A 237 27.95 -27.64 6.42
C GLU A 237 26.98 -26.81 5.57
N ILE A 238 25.67 -26.97 5.79
CA ILE A 238 24.65 -26.12 5.18
C ILE A 238 24.78 -24.69 5.71
N GLU A 239 24.99 -24.54 7.02
CA GLU A 239 25.21 -23.22 7.64
C GLU A 239 26.47 -22.53 7.09
N GLU A 240 27.56 -23.28 6.88
CA GLU A 240 28.77 -22.77 6.24
C GLU A 240 28.52 -22.31 4.80
N PHE A 241 27.83 -23.14 4.00
CA PHE A 241 27.49 -22.79 2.63
C PHE A 241 26.65 -21.50 2.56
N LEU A 242 25.64 -21.37 3.42
CA LEU A 242 24.79 -20.20 3.49
C LEU A 242 25.54 -18.95 3.95
N ARG A 243 26.43 -19.08 4.94
CA ARG A 243 27.25 -17.94 5.40
C ARG A 243 28.13 -17.41 4.28
N ARG A 244 28.72 -18.29 3.46
CA ARG A 244 29.51 -17.89 2.29
C ARG A 244 28.64 -17.28 1.19
N LEU A 245 27.44 -17.81 0.98
CA LEU A 245 26.48 -17.28 0.00
C LEU A 245 25.99 -15.88 0.38
N LEU A 246 25.74 -15.63 1.66
CA LEU A 246 25.24 -14.38 2.21
C LEU A 246 26.32 -13.33 2.46
N LYS A 247 27.59 -13.63 2.13
CA LYS A 247 28.72 -12.73 2.37
C LYS A 247 28.53 -11.37 1.68
N ARG A 248 28.75 -10.29 2.42
CA ARG A 248 28.59 -8.88 1.99
C ARG A 248 29.93 -8.15 2.04
N PRO A 249 30.84 -8.39 1.08
CA PRO A 249 32.18 -7.81 1.10
C PRO A 249 32.19 -6.28 1.02
N GLU A 250 31.18 -5.66 0.41
CA GLU A 250 31.06 -4.20 0.41
C GLU A 250 30.73 -3.64 1.81
N LEU A 251 29.98 -4.39 2.63
CA LEU A 251 29.73 -4.02 4.02
C LEU A 251 30.95 -4.32 4.89
N GLU A 252 31.65 -5.43 4.63
CA GLU A 252 32.94 -5.72 5.27
C GLU A 252 33.95 -4.60 5.02
N GLU A 253 34.05 -4.09 3.78
CA GLU A 253 34.95 -2.99 3.44
C GLU A 253 34.59 -1.69 4.20
N ILE A 254 33.31 -1.36 4.27
CA ILE A 254 32.84 -0.18 5.05
C ILE A 254 33.16 -0.38 6.52
N PHE A 255 32.80 -1.54 7.10
CA PHE A 255 33.05 -1.85 8.50
C PHE A 255 34.55 -1.82 8.84
N HIS A 256 35.41 -2.36 7.98
CA HIS A 256 36.87 -2.35 8.14
C HIS A 256 37.51 -0.98 7.97
N ARG A 257 36.80 0.00 7.38
CA ARG A 257 37.30 1.38 7.31
C ARG A 257 37.28 2.06 8.68
N TYR A 258 36.33 1.71 9.53
CA TYR A 258 36.13 2.33 10.85
C TYR A 258 36.56 1.42 12.01
N SER A 259 36.64 0.10 11.80
CA SER A 259 37.15 -0.82 12.82
C SER A 259 38.67 -0.91 12.78
N GLY A 260 39.28 -1.02 13.97
CA GLY A 260 40.70 -1.29 14.14
C GLY A 260 41.12 -2.71 13.72
N GLU A 261 42.34 -3.09 14.06
CA GLU A 261 42.91 -4.42 13.75
C GLU A 261 42.13 -5.59 14.38
N ASP A 262 41.40 -5.31 15.46
CA ASP A 262 40.55 -6.25 16.21
C ASP A 262 39.22 -6.56 15.52
N ARG A 263 38.86 -5.83 14.45
CA ARG A 263 37.66 -6.04 13.62
C ARG A 263 36.35 -5.98 14.42
N VAL A 264 36.29 -5.06 15.37
CA VAL A 264 35.08 -4.66 16.08
C VAL A 264 34.97 -3.13 16.06
N LEU A 265 33.75 -2.59 16.18
CA LEU A 265 33.52 -1.15 16.30
C LEU A 265 33.23 -0.80 17.75
N SER A 266 34.05 0.05 18.34
CA SER A 266 33.75 0.73 19.59
C SER A 266 32.69 1.82 19.39
N ALA A 267 32.04 2.26 20.48
CA ALA A 267 31.09 3.37 20.39
C ALA A 267 31.66 4.66 19.77
N PRO A 268 32.92 5.08 20.05
CA PRO A 268 33.54 6.20 19.34
C PRO A 268 33.73 5.99 17.83
N GLU A 269 34.17 4.80 17.41
CA GLU A 269 34.34 4.47 15.97
C GLU A 269 33.00 4.41 15.24
N LEU A 270 31.96 3.90 15.91
CA LEU A 270 30.59 3.94 15.37
C LEU A 270 30.09 5.38 15.28
N LEU A 271 30.40 6.25 16.25
CA LEU A 271 30.06 7.66 16.18
C LEU A 271 30.74 8.35 14.98
N GLU A 272 32.03 8.08 14.74
CA GLU A 272 32.74 8.58 13.56
C GLU A 272 32.05 8.14 12.26
N PHE A 273 31.67 6.86 12.17
CA PHE A 273 30.87 6.37 11.05
C PHE A 273 29.59 7.20 10.87
N LEU A 274 28.79 7.38 11.93
CA LEU A 274 27.52 8.12 11.89
C LEU A 274 27.71 9.59 11.44
N GLU A 275 28.75 10.24 11.94
CA GLU A 275 29.10 11.62 11.54
C GLU A 275 29.41 11.71 10.04
N ASP A 276 30.19 10.75 9.51
CA ASP A 276 30.51 10.63 8.09
C ASP A 276 29.29 10.31 7.21
N GLN A 277 28.26 9.66 7.77
CA GLN A 277 26.97 9.46 7.10
C GLN A 277 26.13 10.74 6.97
N GLY A 278 26.58 11.85 7.58
CA GLY A 278 25.83 13.09 7.67
C GLY A 278 24.95 13.21 8.91
N GLU A 279 25.06 12.29 9.89
CA GLU A 279 24.35 12.36 11.18
C GLU A 279 25.14 13.20 12.20
N ARG A 280 25.43 14.46 11.86
CA ARG A 280 26.31 15.36 12.65
C ARG A 280 25.83 15.66 14.08
N THR A 281 24.57 15.37 14.39
CA THR A 281 23.99 15.52 15.73
C THR A 281 24.00 14.23 16.53
N ALA A 282 24.60 13.15 15.99
CA ALA A 282 24.81 11.92 16.71
C ALA A 282 25.70 12.17 17.93
N THR A 283 25.48 11.38 18.99
CA THR A 283 26.24 11.49 20.24
C THR A 283 26.81 10.14 20.59
N LEU A 284 27.84 10.11 21.43
CA LEU A 284 28.41 8.85 21.93
C LEU A 284 27.35 7.97 22.60
N ALA A 285 26.43 8.58 23.36
CA ALA A 285 25.30 7.88 23.98
C ALA A 285 24.37 7.24 22.94
N HIS A 286 24.14 7.92 21.81
CA HIS A 286 23.37 7.36 20.71
C HIS A 286 24.08 6.17 20.06
N ALA A 287 25.39 6.26 19.83
CA ALA A 287 26.17 5.15 19.31
C ALA A 287 26.12 3.94 20.26
N GLN A 288 26.33 4.13 21.57
CA GLN A 288 26.18 3.08 22.59
C GLN A 288 24.78 2.44 22.57
N GLN A 289 23.73 3.25 22.42
CA GLN A 289 22.36 2.74 22.30
C GLN A 289 22.19 1.86 21.05
N LEU A 290 22.75 2.25 19.90
CA LEU A 290 22.70 1.44 18.68
C LEU A 290 23.42 0.11 18.86
N ILE A 291 24.60 0.11 19.50
CA ILE A 291 25.32 -1.12 19.87
C ILE A 291 24.43 -2.01 20.75
N HIS A 292 23.87 -1.45 21.82
CA HIS A 292 23.02 -2.21 22.74
C HIS A 292 21.77 -2.79 22.05
N THR A 293 21.22 -2.07 21.07
CA THR A 293 20.00 -2.44 20.36
C THR A 293 20.25 -3.50 19.30
N TYR A 294 21.32 -3.36 18.51
CA TYR A 294 21.53 -4.14 17.29
C TYR A 294 22.60 -5.22 17.40
N GLU A 295 23.49 -5.15 18.39
CA GLU A 295 24.50 -6.18 18.58
C GLU A 295 23.87 -7.52 18.98
N LEU A 296 24.28 -8.59 18.29
CA LEU A 296 23.77 -9.94 18.52
C LEU A 296 24.65 -10.71 19.51
N ASN A 297 25.94 -10.40 19.59
CA ASN A 297 26.86 -11.04 20.53
C ASN A 297 26.79 -10.38 21.91
N GLU A 298 26.28 -11.12 22.90
CA GLU A 298 26.13 -10.61 24.26
C GLU A 298 27.45 -10.21 24.94
N THR A 299 28.56 -10.84 24.59
CA THR A 299 29.88 -10.45 25.11
C THR A 299 30.33 -9.12 24.51
N ALA A 300 30.20 -8.94 23.19
CA ALA A 300 30.52 -7.68 22.53
C ALA A 300 29.62 -6.54 23.06
N LYS A 301 28.32 -6.80 23.21
CA LYS A 301 27.34 -5.87 23.78
C LYS A 301 27.70 -5.42 25.18
N GLN A 302 28.13 -6.33 26.06
CA GLN A 302 28.57 -5.99 27.43
C GLN A 302 29.80 -5.07 27.46
N HIS A 303 30.66 -5.19 26.45
CA HIS A 303 31.86 -4.35 26.31
C HIS A 303 31.63 -3.12 25.45
N GLU A 304 30.38 -2.82 25.06
CA GLU A 304 30.02 -1.71 24.16
C GLU A 304 30.76 -1.77 22.81
N LEU A 305 30.91 -2.98 22.29
CA LEU A 305 31.50 -3.27 20.98
C LEU A 305 30.43 -3.79 20.02
N MET A 306 30.53 -3.39 18.76
CA MET A 306 29.68 -3.86 17.67
C MET A 306 30.48 -4.71 16.67
N THR A 307 30.00 -5.92 16.45
CA THR A 307 30.51 -6.84 15.44
C THR A 307 29.95 -6.50 14.06
N LEU A 308 30.51 -7.10 13.01
CA LEU A 308 29.98 -6.95 11.66
C LEU A 308 28.50 -7.35 11.57
N ASP A 309 28.09 -8.40 12.27
CA ASP A 309 26.69 -8.85 12.29
C ASP A 309 25.78 -7.79 12.94
N GLY A 310 26.21 -7.20 14.06
CA GLY A 310 25.49 -6.09 14.69
C GLY A 310 25.40 -4.85 13.81
N PHE A 311 26.48 -4.53 13.09
CA PHE A 311 26.51 -3.42 12.14
C PHE A 311 25.57 -3.65 10.94
N MET A 312 25.53 -4.87 10.41
CA MET A 312 24.57 -5.25 9.37
C MET A 312 23.12 -5.14 9.86
N MET A 313 22.84 -5.52 11.11
CA MET A 313 21.51 -5.40 11.70
C MET A 313 21.10 -3.94 11.87
N TYR A 314 22.02 -3.08 12.30
CA TYR A 314 21.80 -1.64 12.31
C TYR A 314 21.48 -1.11 10.90
N LEU A 315 22.25 -1.45 9.87
CA LEU A 315 22.00 -0.94 8.51
C LEU A 315 20.67 -1.41 7.91
N LEU A 316 20.20 -2.61 8.27
CA LEU A 316 18.90 -3.15 7.85
C LEU A 316 17.72 -2.68 8.71
N SER A 317 17.99 -1.98 9.82
CA SER A 317 16.97 -1.47 10.74
C SER A 317 16.26 -0.22 10.19
N PRO A 318 15.14 0.23 10.82
CA PRO A 318 14.54 1.52 10.49
C PRO A 318 15.51 2.71 10.55
N GLU A 319 16.51 2.69 11.45
CA GLU A 319 17.53 3.73 11.61
C GLU A 319 18.54 3.74 10.45
N GLY A 320 18.80 2.56 9.87
CA GLY A 320 19.61 2.36 8.67
C GLY A 320 18.84 2.53 7.35
N ALA A 321 17.51 2.67 7.40
CA ALA A 321 16.67 2.90 6.23
C ALA A 321 16.81 4.33 5.70
N ALA A 322 16.48 4.54 4.43
CA ALA A 322 16.60 5.85 3.80
C ALA A 322 15.53 6.87 4.24
N LEU A 323 14.40 6.42 4.79
CA LEU A 323 13.40 7.32 5.38
C LEU A 323 13.85 7.73 6.78
N ASP A 324 13.87 9.03 7.05
CA ASP A 324 14.15 9.53 8.39
C ASP A 324 13.11 9.04 9.42
N PRO A 325 13.52 8.27 10.46
CA PRO A 325 12.62 7.83 11.52
C PRO A 325 11.87 8.98 12.21
N ALA A 326 12.47 10.17 12.32
CA ALA A 326 11.81 11.34 12.90
C ALA A 326 10.58 11.77 12.09
N HIS A 327 10.58 11.51 10.77
CA HIS A 327 9.49 11.85 9.87
C HIS A 327 8.41 10.77 9.79
N THR A 328 8.57 9.64 10.50
CA THR A 328 7.54 8.59 10.64
C THR A 328 6.46 8.94 11.67
N ARG A 329 6.65 10.04 12.42
CA ARG A 329 5.66 10.63 13.32
C ARG A 329 5.23 11.99 12.77
N VAL A 330 4.18 12.57 13.35
CA VAL A 330 3.83 13.96 13.04
C VAL A 330 4.96 14.85 13.53
N PHE A 331 5.62 15.55 12.60
CA PHE A 331 6.77 16.42 12.87
C PHE A 331 6.63 17.80 12.25
N GLN A 332 5.73 17.94 11.27
CA GLN A 332 5.46 19.22 10.61
C GLN A 332 4.52 20.07 11.46
N ASP A 333 4.57 21.38 11.26
CA ASP A 333 3.62 22.32 11.85
C ASP A 333 2.20 22.02 11.32
N MET A 334 1.30 21.66 12.24
CA MET A 334 -0.09 21.30 11.97
C MET A 334 -1.08 22.44 12.29
N ASP A 335 -0.57 23.61 12.70
CA ASP A 335 -1.33 24.80 13.07
C ASP A 335 -1.49 25.81 11.92
N GLN A 336 -0.86 25.57 10.77
CA GLN A 336 -1.09 26.38 9.56
C GLN A 336 -2.52 26.21 9.02
N PRO A 337 -3.06 27.18 8.25
CA PRO A 337 -4.35 27.05 7.58
C PRO A 337 -4.47 25.80 6.69
N LEU A 338 -5.66 25.21 6.56
CA LEU A 338 -5.88 24.00 5.75
C LEU A 338 -5.39 24.12 4.29
N ALA A 339 -5.46 25.32 3.71
CA ALA A 339 -4.95 25.61 2.36
C ALA A 339 -3.43 25.42 2.22
N HIS A 340 -2.68 25.34 3.33
CA HIS A 340 -1.22 25.21 3.35
C HIS A 340 -0.72 23.78 3.30
N TYR A 341 -1.59 22.77 3.18
CA TYR A 341 -1.19 21.36 3.13
C TYR A 341 -1.58 20.70 1.81
N PHE A 342 -0.75 19.79 1.34
CA PHE A 342 -1.20 18.72 0.47
C PHE A 342 -2.02 17.72 1.29
N VAL A 343 -3.12 17.22 0.73
CA VAL A 343 -4.07 16.35 1.43
C VAL A 343 -4.32 15.10 0.60
N SER A 344 -4.11 13.93 1.19
CA SER A 344 -4.33 12.66 0.51
C SER A 344 -5.79 12.52 0.12
N SER A 345 -6.06 12.36 -1.18
CA SER A 345 -7.40 12.50 -1.76
C SER A 345 -7.73 11.37 -2.72
N SER A 346 -8.92 10.77 -2.57
CA SER A 346 -9.43 9.70 -3.41
C SER A 346 -10.54 10.21 -4.33
N HIS A 347 -10.54 9.74 -5.58
CA HIS A 347 -11.56 9.96 -6.60
C HIS A 347 -12.45 8.73 -6.71
N ASN A 348 -13.77 8.91 -6.92
CA ASN A 348 -14.78 7.86 -6.99
C ASN A 348 -14.54 6.74 -5.99
N THR A 349 -14.43 7.11 -4.72
CA THR A 349 -13.83 6.27 -3.67
C THR A 349 -14.55 4.94 -3.49
N TYR A 350 -15.84 4.89 -3.80
CA TYR A 350 -16.66 3.68 -3.74
C TYR A 350 -16.24 2.60 -4.75
N LEU A 351 -15.56 2.93 -5.85
CA LEU A 351 -15.21 1.97 -6.89
C LEU A 351 -14.01 1.10 -6.51
N THR A 352 -14.15 -0.20 -6.73
CA THR A 352 -13.05 -1.18 -6.48
C THR A 352 -12.37 -1.67 -7.76
N ASP A 353 -12.84 -1.24 -8.95
CA ASP A 353 -12.32 -1.65 -10.25
C ASP A 353 -12.56 -0.55 -11.34
N SER A 354 -13.07 -0.91 -12.53
CA SER A 354 -13.38 -0.01 -13.65
C SER A 354 -14.53 0.96 -13.37
N GLN A 355 -14.48 2.13 -14.03
CA GLN A 355 -15.53 3.16 -14.00
C GLN A 355 -16.87 2.72 -14.60
N ILE A 356 -16.91 1.72 -15.50
CA ILE A 356 -18.15 1.39 -16.25
C ILE A 356 -18.93 0.24 -15.61
N GLY A 357 -18.24 -0.76 -15.07
CA GLY A 357 -18.87 -2.00 -14.59
C GLY A 357 -18.23 -2.58 -13.34
N GLY A 358 -17.38 -1.80 -12.65
CA GLY A 358 -16.76 -2.20 -11.40
C GLY A 358 -17.78 -2.28 -10.24
N PRO A 359 -17.48 -3.07 -9.19
CA PRO A 359 -18.28 -3.06 -7.98
C PRO A 359 -18.03 -1.79 -7.17
N SER A 360 -19.11 -1.19 -6.67
CA SER A 360 -19.10 -0.20 -5.60
C SER A 360 -19.12 -0.90 -4.24
N SER A 361 -18.32 -0.41 -3.28
CA SER A 361 -18.15 -1.05 -1.96
C SER A 361 -17.82 -0.03 -0.87
N THR A 362 -18.39 -0.24 0.32
CA THR A 362 -18.02 0.48 1.55
C THR A 362 -16.57 0.18 1.96
N GLU A 363 -16.05 -1.00 1.62
CA GLU A 363 -14.68 -1.43 1.91
C GLU A 363 -13.63 -0.53 1.25
N ALA A 364 -13.97 0.08 0.11
CA ALA A 364 -13.08 0.99 -0.59
C ALA A 364 -12.77 2.25 0.25
N TYR A 365 -13.76 2.77 0.98
CA TYR A 365 -13.57 3.85 1.96
C TYR A 365 -12.69 3.41 3.14
N VAL A 366 -12.94 2.20 3.67
CA VAL A 366 -12.14 1.64 4.78
C VAL A 366 -10.67 1.54 4.38
N ARG A 367 -10.38 1.03 3.18
CA ARG A 367 -9.01 0.93 2.64
C ARG A 367 -8.37 2.30 2.42
N ALA A 368 -9.14 3.27 1.91
CA ALA A 368 -8.63 4.63 1.74
C ALA A 368 -8.21 5.23 3.10
N PHE A 369 -9.03 5.09 4.14
CA PHE A 369 -8.69 5.58 5.49
C PHE A 369 -7.51 4.82 6.12
N ALA A 370 -7.41 3.51 5.91
CA ALA A 370 -6.27 2.71 6.35
C ALA A 370 -4.93 3.16 5.72
N GLN A 371 -4.99 3.76 4.52
CA GLN A 371 -3.85 4.38 3.84
C GLN A 371 -3.67 5.88 4.20
N GLY A 372 -4.37 6.37 5.23
CA GLY A 372 -4.27 7.76 5.68
C GLY A 372 -5.04 8.77 4.82
N CYS A 373 -5.84 8.36 3.83
CA CYS A 373 -6.60 9.28 2.98
C CYS A 373 -7.55 10.18 3.78
N ARG A 374 -7.63 11.48 3.45
CA ARG A 374 -8.36 12.51 4.20
C ARG A 374 -9.43 13.23 3.37
N CYS A 375 -9.52 12.99 2.06
CA CYS A 375 -10.62 13.45 1.23
C CYS A 375 -11.19 12.29 0.42
N VAL A 376 -12.47 11.98 0.59
CA VAL A 376 -13.17 10.89 -0.11
C VAL A 376 -14.38 11.42 -0.86
N GLU A 377 -14.75 10.77 -1.95
CA GLU A 377 -15.81 11.19 -2.87
C GLU A 377 -17.02 10.27 -2.80
N LEU A 378 -18.21 10.88 -2.78
CA LEU A 378 -19.50 10.21 -2.70
C LEU A 378 -20.43 10.74 -3.81
N ASP A 379 -20.64 9.92 -4.84
CA ASP A 379 -21.56 10.21 -5.95
C ASP A 379 -22.96 9.79 -5.55
N CYS A 380 -23.75 10.73 -5.07
CA CYS A 380 -25.04 10.51 -4.44
C CYS A 380 -26.17 10.60 -5.48
N TRP A 381 -26.95 9.53 -5.59
CA TRP A 381 -28.06 9.39 -6.54
C TRP A 381 -29.34 8.94 -5.83
N GLU A 382 -30.48 9.19 -6.46
CA GLU A 382 -31.76 8.74 -5.92
C GLU A 382 -31.84 7.20 -5.86
N GLY A 383 -32.22 6.70 -4.69
CA GLY A 383 -32.46 5.27 -4.49
C GLY A 383 -33.92 4.96 -4.15
N PRO A 384 -34.29 3.66 -4.17
CA PRO A 384 -35.64 3.22 -3.90
C PRO A 384 -36.02 3.44 -2.42
N GLY A 385 -37.31 3.71 -2.17
CA GLY A 385 -37.82 3.86 -0.81
C GLY A 385 -37.35 5.11 -0.07
N GLY A 386 -36.92 6.15 -0.81
CA GLY A 386 -36.43 7.41 -0.23
C GLY A 386 -35.02 7.34 0.36
N GLU A 387 -34.31 6.22 0.15
CA GLU A 387 -32.94 6.03 0.64
C GLU A 387 -31.91 6.35 -0.45
N PRO A 388 -31.03 7.36 -0.24
CA PRO A 388 -30.00 7.71 -1.21
C PRO A 388 -28.98 6.58 -1.41
N VAL A 389 -28.50 6.44 -2.63
CA VAL A 389 -27.49 5.43 -3.03
C VAL A 389 -26.24 6.11 -3.58
N ILE A 390 -25.13 5.37 -3.58
CA ILE A 390 -23.86 5.79 -4.16
C ILE A 390 -23.47 4.80 -5.27
N TYR A 391 -23.19 5.33 -6.45
CA TYR A 391 -22.65 4.63 -7.61
C TYR A 391 -22.22 5.62 -8.69
N HIS A 392 -21.55 5.15 -9.74
CA HIS A 392 -21.22 5.99 -10.88
C HIS A 392 -22.42 6.07 -11.84
N GLY A 393 -23.01 7.25 -11.96
CA GLY A 393 -24.24 7.50 -12.73
C GLY A 393 -24.18 6.97 -14.16
N HIS A 394 -25.33 6.55 -14.71
CA HIS A 394 -25.46 6.09 -16.10
C HIS A 394 -24.51 4.94 -16.50
N THR A 395 -23.95 4.20 -15.53
CA THR A 395 -23.08 3.03 -15.78
C THR A 395 -23.66 1.74 -15.21
N LEU A 396 -22.95 0.62 -15.43
CA LEU A 396 -23.30 -0.72 -14.93
C LEU A 396 -22.68 -1.02 -13.55
N THR A 397 -22.15 0.00 -12.87
CA THR A 397 -21.57 -0.16 -11.54
C THR A 397 -22.63 -0.54 -10.50
N SER A 398 -22.26 -1.35 -9.51
CA SER A 398 -23.20 -1.72 -8.44
C SER A 398 -23.51 -0.53 -7.54
N LYS A 399 -24.62 -0.59 -6.80
CA LYS A 399 -25.06 0.49 -5.90
C LYS A 399 -24.83 0.09 -4.44
N ILE A 400 -24.38 1.03 -3.63
CA ILE A 400 -24.31 0.91 -2.17
C ILE A 400 -25.16 2.00 -1.52
N LEU A 401 -25.62 1.80 -0.29
CA LEU A 401 -26.45 2.79 0.39
C LEU A 401 -25.58 3.92 0.94
N PHE A 402 -26.05 5.17 0.82
CA PHE A 402 -25.37 6.34 1.37
C PHE A 402 -25.14 6.20 2.88
N ARG A 403 -26.17 5.76 3.62
CA ARG A 403 -26.09 5.55 5.08
C ARG A 403 -25.00 4.56 5.49
N ASP A 404 -24.78 3.50 4.70
CA ASP A 404 -23.78 2.47 5.00
C ASP A 404 -22.37 3.02 4.77
N VAL A 405 -22.19 3.92 3.80
CA VAL A 405 -20.93 4.65 3.59
C VAL A 405 -20.66 5.61 4.76
N ILE A 406 -21.65 6.39 5.20
CA ILE A 406 -21.48 7.29 6.35
C ILE A 406 -21.18 6.51 7.63
N GLN A 407 -21.77 5.31 7.81
CA GLN A 407 -21.42 4.41 8.89
C GLN A 407 -19.96 3.97 8.82
N ALA A 408 -19.46 3.60 7.64
CA ALA A 408 -18.04 3.27 7.44
C ALA A 408 -17.13 4.47 7.74
N VAL A 409 -17.54 5.70 7.39
CA VAL A 409 -16.81 6.93 7.77
C VAL A 409 -16.75 7.08 9.28
N ARG A 410 -17.88 6.94 10.00
CA ARG A 410 -17.92 7.03 11.47
C ARG A 410 -16.95 6.04 12.13
N GLU A 411 -16.91 4.81 11.63
CA GLU A 411 -16.12 3.73 12.21
C GLU A 411 -14.62 3.83 11.89
N HIS A 412 -14.24 4.36 10.73
CA HIS A 412 -12.88 4.22 10.20
C HIS A 412 -12.16 5.53 9.88
N ALA A 413 -12.83 6.68 9.83
CA ALA A 413 -12.21 7.94 9.44
C ALA A 413 -10.98 8.28 10.30
N PHE A 414 -11.00 8.01 11.60
CA PHE A 414 -9.96 8.46 12.54
C PHE A 414 -9.12 7.33 13.16
N THR A 415 -9.10 6.14 12.58
CA THR A 415 -8.36 4.98 13.13
C THR A 415 -6.84 5.11 12.99
N VAL A 416 -6.37 5.65 11.85
CA VAL A 416 -4.94 5.83 11.55
C VAL A 416 -4.48 7.29 11.74
N SER A 417 -5.39 8.26 11.55
CA SER A 417 -5.06 9.68 11.61
C SER A 417 -6.16 10.45 12.35
N PRO A 418 -5.83 11.30 13.34
CA PRO A 418 -6.80 12.13 14.04
C PRO A 418 -7.23 13.36 13.23
N TYR A 419 -6.55 13.68 12.13
CA TYR A 419 -6.76 14.92 11.37
C TYR A 419 -8.04 14.87 10.51
N PRO A 420 -8.61 16.04 10.18
CA PRO A 420 -9.93 16.14 9.57
C PRO A 420 -10.10 15.35 8.27
N VAL A 421 -11.34 14.89 8.05
CA VAL A 421 -11.77 14.24 6.80
C VAL A 421 -12.74 15.13 6.04
N ILE A 422 -12.56 15.25 4.73
CA ILE A 422 -13.45 15.98 3.81
C ILE A 422 -14.27 14.97 3.01
N LEU A 423 -15.59 15.07 3.07
CA LEU A 423 -16.53 14.35 2.21
C LEU A 423 -16.86 15.22 0.99
N SER A 424 -16.34 14.88 -0.18
CA SER A 424 -16.69 15.53 -1.45
C SER A 424 -17.98 14.91 -1.98
N LEU A 425 -19.09 15.62 -1.82
CA LEU A 425 -20.39 15.17 -2.33
C LEU A 425 -20.56 15.62 -3.78
N GLU A 426 -20.80 14.65 -4.66
CA GLU A 426 -21.38 14.89 -5.97
C GLU A 426 -22.86 14.53 -5.90
N ASN A 427 -23.74 15.53 -5.93
CA ASN A 427 -25.14 15.36 -5.56
C ASN A 427 -26.06 15.39 -6.78
N HIS A 428 -26.72 14.27 -7.03
CA HIS A 428 -27.73 14.07 -8.08
C HIS A 428 -29.12 13.72 -7.51
N CYS A 429 -29.31 13.85 -6.19
CA CYS A 429 -30.57 13.55 -5.53
C CYS A 429 -31.59 14.70 -5.63
N GLY A 430 -32.89 14.38 -5.63
CA GLY A 430 -33.94 15.37 -5.38
C GLY A 430 -33.96 15.86 -3.92
N LEU A 431 -34.68 16.96 -3.66
CA LEU A 431 -34.68 17.65 -2.35
C LEU A 431 -35.04 16.76 -1.16
N GLU A 432 -35.99 15.82 -1.34
CA GLU A 432 -36.40 14.90 -0.28
C GLU A 432 -35.24 13.97 0.15
N GLN A 433 -34.54 13.40 -0.83
CA GLN A 433 -33.40 12.52 -0.56
C GLN A 433 -32.16 13.31 -0.13
N GLN A 434 -32.00 14.57 -0.54
CA GLN A 434 -30.97 15.46 0.02
C GLN A 434 -31.21 15.73 1.52
N ALA A 435 -32.47 15.94 1.92
CA ALA A 435 -32.81 16.04 3.34
C ALA A 435 -32.54 14.72 4.08
N ALA A 436 -32.77 13.56 3.44
CA ALA A 436 -32.37 12.26 3.99
C ALA A 436 -30.85 12.13 4.14
N MET A 437 -30.05 12.57 3.17
CA MET A 437 -28.59 12.62 3.27
C MET A 437 -28.14 13.48 4.45
N ALA A 438 -28.70 14.68 4.61
CA ALA A 438 -28.39 15.55 5.74
C ALA A 438 -28.76 14.91 7.09
N ARG A 439 -29.93 14.26 7.19
CA ARG A 439 -30.31 13.49 8.40
C ARG A 439 -29.34 12.36 8.71
N HIS A 440 -28.93 11.58 7.71
CA HIS A 440 -27.95 10.49 7.88
C HIS A 440 -26.60 11.04 8.35
N LEU A 441 -26.11 12.13 7.73
CA LEU A 441 -24.88 12.79 8.15
C LEU A 441 -24.94 13.25 9.62
N HIS A 442 -26.00 13.95 10.02
CA HIS A 442 -26.18 14.39 11.40
C HIS A 442 -26.28 13.23 12.39
N THR A 443 -27.14 12.25 12.09
CA THR A 443 -27.46 11.16 13.03
C THR A 443 -26.28 10.22 13.21
N ILE A 444 -25.59 9.89 12.12
CA ILE A 444 -24.51 8.91 12.13
C ILE A 444 -23.19 9.56 12.56
N LEU A 445 -22.84 10.75 12.08
CA LEU A 445 -21.55 11.37 12.46
C LEU A 445 -21.62 12.11 13.79
N GLY A 446 -22.80 12.60 14.19
CA GLY A 446 -22.99 13.33 15.44
C GLY A 446 -21.99 14.48 15.58
N ASP A 447 -21.29 14.51 16.71
CA ASP A 447 -20.33 15.58 17.04
C ASP A 447 -19.10 15.62 16.12
N MET A 448 -18.81 14.56 15.35
CA MET A 448 -17.73 14.57 14.37
C MET A 448 -18.04 15.56 13.24
N LEU A 449 -19.32 15.73 12.86
CA LEU A 449 -19.71 16.57 11.73
C LEU A 449 -19.55 18.06 12.07
N VAL A 450 -18.90 18.81 11.19
CA VAL A 450 -18.85 20.27 11.29
C VAL A 450 -20.13 20.86 10.74
N THR A 451 -20.91 21.52 11.59
CA THR A 451 -22.20 22.14 11.25
C THR A 451 -22.17 23.67 11.34
N GLN A 452 -21.15 24.23 11.99
CA GLN A 452 -20.96 25.67 12.17
C GLN A 452 -19.47 26.02 12.24
N THR A 453 -19.15 27.30 12.08
CA THR A 453 -17.78 27.83 12.25
C THR A 453 -17.32 27.71 13.71
N LEU A 454 -16.02 27.49 13.93
CA LEU A 454 -15.42 27.24 15.24
C LEU A 454 -15.24 28.53 16.05
N ASP A 455 -14.83 29.64 15.39
CA ASP A 455 -14.65 30.94 16.05
C ASP A 455 -15.56 32.02 15.42
N SER A 456 -15.17 32.52 14.24
CA SER A 456 -15.80 33.64 13.55
C SER A 456 -16.68 33.17 12.39
N GLN A 457 -17.82 33.83 12.18
CA GLN A 457 -18.73 33.52 11.07
C GLN A 457 -18.08 33.71 9.68
N ASN A 458 -17.08 34.59 9.55
CA ASN A 458 -16.32 34.84 8.32
C ASN A 458 -14.81 34.78 8.61
N PRO A 459 -14.18 33.59 8.56
CA PRO A 459 -12.76 33.48 8.83
C PRO A 459 -11.93 34.01 7.64
N GLU A 460 -10.89 34.80 7.91
CA GLU A 460 -9.95 35.30 6.89
C GLU A 460 -9.05 34.20 6.31
N GLU A 461 -8.89 33.09 7.05
CA GLU A 461 -8.14 31.90 6.67
C GLU A 461 -8.88 30.63 7.09
N LEU A 462 -8.61 29.50 6.44
CA LEU A 462 -9.18 28.22 6.88
C LEU A 462 -8.60 27.80 8.23
N PRO A 463 -9.39 27.16 9.12
CA PRO A 463 -8.87 26.57 10.34
C PRO A 463 -7.79 25.53 10.04
N SER A 464 -6.87 25.32 10.98
CA SER A 464 -5.79 24.36 10.83
C SER A 464 -6.26 22.91 10.95
N PRO A 465 -5.51 21.93 10.40
CA PRO A 465 -5.75 20.52 10.66
C PRO A 465 -5.78 20.19 12.17
N GLU A 466 -4.90 20.81 12.96
CA GLU A 466 -4.83 20.62 14.42
C GLU A 466 -6.15 20.98 15.11
N ARG A 467 -6.70 22.15 14.76
CA ARG A 467 -7.97 22.64 15.31
C ARG A 467 -9.19 21.83 14.88
N LEU A 468 -9.07 21.07 13.80
CA LEU A 468 -10.13 20.25 13.21
C LEU A 468 -9.95 18.75 13.49
N LYS A 469 -9.11 18.37 14.46
CA LYS A 469 -8.95 16.96 14.84
C LYS A 469 -10.30 16.30 15.19
N GLY A 470 -10.50 15.08 14.69
CA GLY A 470 -11.73 14.31 14.87
C GLY A 470 -12.95 14.86 14.11
N ARG A 471 -12.77 15.86 13.23
CA ARG A 471 -13.88 16.51 12.53
C ARG A 471 -14.03 16.05 11.09
N VAL A 472 -15.29 15.93 10.66
CA VAL A 472 -15.70 15.62 9.29
C VAL A 472 -16.33 16.85 8.67
N LEU A 473 -15.78 17.28 7.53
CA LEU A 473 -16.22 18.44 6.76
C LEU A 473 -16.99 17.96 5.52
N VAL A 474 -18.05 18.66 5.16
CA VAL A 474 -18.80 18.39 3.93
C VAL A 474 -18.41 19.43 2.87
N LYS A 475 -17.91 18.96 1.73
CA LYS A 475 -17.74 19.77 0.53
C LYS A 475 -18.99 19.65 -0.34
N GLY A 476 -19.68 20.77 -0.55
CA GLY A 476 -20.96 20.81 -1.27
C GLY A 476 -21.38 22.22 -1.67
N LYS A 477 -22.47 22.32 -2.43
CA LYS A 477 -23.04 23.62 -2.85
C LYS A 477 -23.63 24.36 -1.64
N LYS A 478 -23.45 25.69 -1.60
CA LYS A 478 -23.99 26.58 -0.56
C LYS A 478 -25.04 27.50 -1.17
N LEU A 479 -26.20 27.64 -0.53
CA LEU A 479 -27.20 28.64 -0.89
C LEU A 479 -26.64 30.06 -0.62
N PRO A 480 -26.91 31.04 -1.49
CA PRO A 480 -26.56 32.43 -1.22
C PRO A 480 -27.18 32.91 0.09
N ALA A 481 -26.41 33.60 0.92
CA ALA A 481 -26.96 34.24 2.11
C ALA A 481 -27.96 35.31 1.68
N ALA A 482 -29.20 35.23 2.15
CA ALA A 482 -30.19 36.28 1.92
C ALA A 482 -29.70 37.59 2.56
N ARG A 483 -29.18 38.52 1.75
CA ARG A 483 -28.87 39.91 2.17
C ARG A 483 -29.67 40.89 1.30
N SER A 484 -30.50 41.66 2.01
CA SER A 484 -31.25 42.89 1.73
C SER A 484 -31.56 43.32 0.28
N GLU A 485 -32.86 43.55 0.06
CA GLU A 485 -33.49 44.59 -0.77
C GLU A 485 -32.53 45.47 -1.59
N ASN A 486 -32.02 44.94 -2.70
CA ASN A 486 -31.77 45.70 -3.93
C ASN A 486 -31.59 44.68 -5.06
N GLY A 487 -32.67 44.51 -5.82
CA GLY A 487 -32.86 43.46 -6.81
C GLY A 487 -31.92 43.56 -8.01
N GLN A 488 -30.74 42.94 -7.90
CA GLN A 488 -30.05 42.37 -9.04
C GLN A 488 -29.84 40.88 -8.81
N ILE A 489 -30.89 40.12 -9.14
CA ILE A 489 -30.80 38.69 -9.36
C ILE A 489 -30.06 38.53 -10.70
N LEU A 490 -28.74 38.41 -10.66
CA LEU A 490 -28.01 37.86 -11.80
C LEU A 490 -28.25 36.35 -11.78
N SER A 491 -29.27 35.92 -12.52
CA SER A 491 -29.43 34.53 -12.90
C SER A 491 -28.24 34.17 -13.81
N GLU A 492 -27.14 33.73 -13.21
CA GLU A 492 -26.00 33.24 -13.96
C GLU A 492 -26.39 31.90 -14.57
N GLN A 493 -26.73 31.93 -15.86
CA GLN A 493 -26.94 30.73 -16.66
C GLN A 493 -25.70 29.83 -16.58
N GLU A 494 -25.94 28.60 -16.17
CA GLU A 494 -24.95 27.55 -16.05
C GLU A 494 -24.62 27.00 -17.45
N GLU A 495 -23.60 27.51 -18.12
CA GLU A 495 -22.91 26.74 -19.15
C GLU A 495 -22.00 25.74 -18.42
N GLU A 496 -22.43 24.49 -18.32
CA GLU A 496 -21.49 23.36 -18.20
C GLU A 496 -20.78 23.26 -19.55
N ASP A 497 -19.45 23.08 -19.54
CA ASP A 497 -18.73 22.66 -20.74
C ASP A 497 -19.21 21.23 -21.07
N GLU A 498 -20.35 21.13 -21.77
CA GLU A 498 -20.83 19.93 -22.47
C GLU A 498 -19.94 19.73 -23.71
N GLU A 499 -18.71 19.25 -23.52
CA GLU A 499 -18.11 18.41 -24.56
C GLU A 499 -18.53 16.98 -24.22
N GLU A 500 -19.54 16.48 -24.95
CA GLU A 500 -20.19 15.14 -24.91
C GLU A 500 -21.58 15.11 -24.22
N ASP A 501 -22.63 15.47 -24.97
CA ASP A 501 -23.82 14.62 -25.26
C ASP A 501 -24.93 15.45 -25.92
N GLU A 502 -24.98 15.46 -27.26
CA GLU A 502 -26.16 15.89 -28.00
C GLU A 502 -27.12 14.69 -28.13
N GLU A 503 -28.36 14.86 -27.64
CA GLU A 503 -29.55 13.97 -27.65
C GLU A 503 -29.94 13.34 -26.29
N GLU A 504 -30.40 14.15 -25.31
CA GLU A 504 -31.07 13.65 -24.09
C GLU A 504 -32.60 13.85 -24.12
N GLU A 505 -33.36 12.84 -23.64
CA GLU A 505 -34.82 12.88 -23.49
C GLU A 505 -35.29 13.93 -22.46
N VAL A 506 -36.47 14.53 -22.69
CA VAL A 506 -37.08 15.59 -21.84
C VAL A 506 -37.16 15.23 -20.35
N GLY A 507 -37.30 13.94 -20.02
CA GLY A 507 -37.33 13.44 -18.64
C GLY A 507 -35.97 13.54 -17.91
N ALA A 508 -34.86 13.31 -18.62
CA ALA A 508 -33.51 13.44 -18.07
C ALA A 508 -33.19 14.91 -17.75
N ILE A 509 -33.62 15.83 -18.61
CA ILE A 509 -33.46 17.29 -18.43
C ILE A 509 -34.19 17.78 -17.17
N GLU A 510 -35.41 17.31 -16.89
CA GLU A 510 -36.16 17.70 -15.70
C GLU A 510 -35.53 17.14 -14.41
N GLN A 511 -35.04 15.90 -14.47
CA GLN A 511 -34.32 15.27 -13.35
C GLN A 511 -33.00 16.00 -13.06
N ARG A 512 -32.26 16.40 -14.10
CA ARG A 512 -31.05 17.22 -14.01
C ARG A 512 -31.33 18.62 -13.44
N ARG A 513 -32.46 19.25 -13.82
CA ARG A 513 -32.93 20.53 -13.23
C ARG A 513 -33.28 20.41 -11.74
N ARG A 514 -33.91 19.31 -11.31
CA ARG A 514 -34.20 19.04 -9.90
C ARG A 514 -32.93 18.74 -9.11
N ALA A 515 -31.97 17.99 -9.68
CA ALA A 515 -30.65 17.74 -9.09
C ALA A 515 -29.78 19.00 -8.97
N LYS A 516 -30.03 20.04 -9.79
CA LYS A 516 -29.36 21.35 -9.67
C LYS A 516 -29.80 22.14 -8.42
N GLN A 517 -30.97 21.87 -7.85
CA GLN A 517 -31.44 22.50 -6.62
C GLN A 517 -30.76 21.88 -5.40
N ILE A 518 -30.46 22.70 -4.39
CA ILE A 518 -29.84 22.28 -3.13
C ILE A 518 -30.81 22.49 -1.97
N SER A 519 -30.99 21.49 -1.12
CA SER A 519 -31.84 21.59 0.07
C SER A 519 -31.18 22.50 1.13
N PRO A 520 -31.97 23.26 1.90
CA PRO A 520 -31.44 24.08 2.99
C PRO A 520 -30.61 23.28 4.00
N GLU A 521 -31.04 22.05 4.32
CA GLU A 521 -30.39 21.15 5.26
C GLU A 521 -29.01 20.72 4.77
N LEU A 522 -28.88 20.30 3.50
CA LEU A 522 -27.61 19.88 2.94
C LEU A 522 -26.67 21.08 2.70
N SER A 523 -27.22 22.22 2.28
CA SER A 523 -26.48 23.49 2.14
C SER A 523 -25.91 23.97 3.49
N ALA A 524 -26.63 23.78 4.60
CA ALA A 524 -26.14 24.18 5.92
C ALA A 524 -24.82 23.50 6.30
N LEU A 525 -24.61 22.24 5.87
CA LEU A 525 -23.42 21.44 6.18
C LEU A 525 -22.15 21.87 5.45
N ALA A 526 -22.26 22.61 4.34
CA ALA A 526 -21.08 23.19 3.67
C ALA A 526 -20.58 24.42 4.44
N VAL A 527 -19.71 24.23 5.43
CA VAL A 527 -19.19 25.30 6.31
C VAL A 527 -17.89 25.88 5.77
N TYR A 528 -16.82 25.08 5.76
CA TYR A 528 -15.48 25.51 5.31
C TYR A 528 -15.14 25.04 3.89
N CYS A 529 -15.99 24.21 3.28
CA CYS A 529 -15.74 23.62 1.96
C CYS A 529 -16.92 23.92 1.01
N CYS A 530 -17.17 25.19 0.72
CA CYS A 530 -18.23 25.63 -0.17
C CYS A 530 -17.79 25.45 -1.64
N ALA A 531 -18.43 24.55 -2.37
CA ALA A 531 -18.10 24.30 -3.77
C ALA A 531 -18.46 25.52 -4.64
N THR A 532 -17.48 26.03 -5.41
CA THR A 532 -17.67 27.13 -6.36
C THR A 532 -16.99 26.83 -7.69
N ARG A 533 -17.43 27.50 -8.77
CA ARG A 533 -16.80 27.40 -10.09
C ARG A 533 -15.66 28.42 -10.19
N LEU A 534 -14.45 27.96 -10.51
CA LEU A 534 -13.33 28.84 -10.83
C LEU A 534 -13.48 29.38 -12.25
N ARG A 535 -13.89 30.65 -12.38
CA ARG A 535 -14.00 31.35 -13.67
C ARG A 535 -12.72 32.11 -14.04
N THR A 536 -12.22 32.95 -13.13
CA THR A 536 -11.00 33.74 -13.37
C THR A 536 -10.11 33.77 -12.12
N LEU A 537 -8.80 33.67 -12.33
CA LEU A 537 -7.78 33.91 -11.32
C LEU A 537 -7.47 35.42 -11.32
N ARG A 538 -8.42 36.27 -10.92
CA ARG A 538 -8.24 37.74 -10.92
C ARG A 538 -8.42 38.37 -9.54
N PRO A 539 -7.71 39.50 -9.27
CA PRO A 539 -7.77 40.23 -8.01
C PRO A 539 -9.06 41.07 -7.98
N ALA A 540 -10.20 40.44 -7.71
CA ALA A 540 -11.38 41.22 -7.39
C ALA A 540 -11.12 41.98 -6.07
N PRO A 541 -11.59 43.23 -5.90
CA PRO A 541 -11.51 43.98 -4.63
C PRO A 541 -12.41 43.38 -3.53
N VAL A 542 -12.78 42.11 -3.66
CA VAL A 542 -13.66 41.39 -2.75
C VAL A 542 -12.77 40.72 -1.69
N PRO A 543 -13.14 40.79 -0.41
CA PRO A 543 -12.41 40.08 0.63
C PRO A 543 -12.30 38.59 0.26
N PRO A 544 -11.14 37.96 0.52
CA PRO A 544 -10.97 36.54 0.23
C PRO A 544 -12.08 35.74 0.92
N GLN A 545 -12.58 34.71 0.24
CA GLN A 545 -13.54 33.75 0.80
C GLN A 545 -12.84 32.39 0.88
N PRO A 546 -12.03 32.13 1.93
CA PRO A 546 -11.18 30.94 2.01
C PRO A 546 -11.97 29.63 1.99
N CYS A 547 -13.24 29.68 2.38
CA CYS A 547 -14.14 28.53 2.36
C CYS A 547 -14.52 28.07 0.94
N GLN A 548 -14.22 28.85 -0.10
CA GLN A 548 -14.47 28.44 -1.47
C GLN A 548 -13.52 27.33 -1.92
N VAL A 549 -14.10 26.27 -2.50
CA VAL A 549 -13.37 25.12 -3.03
C VAL A 549 -13.71 24.94 -4.49
N SER A 550 -12.68 25.01 -5.34
CA SER A 550 -12.82 24.81 -6.78
C SER A 550 -12.47 23.37 -7.15
N SER A 551 -13.35 22.68 -7.88
CA SER A 551 -13.07 21.34 -8.43
C SER A 551 -12.80 21.44 -9.93
N LEU A 552 -11.66 20.90 -10.38
CA LEU A 552 -11.16 21.02 -11.75
C LEU A 552 -10.78 19.64 -12.30
N SER A 553 -11.11 19.38 -13.56
CA SER A 553 -10.53 18.22 -14.26
C SER A 553 -9.01 18.40 -14.42
N GLU A 554 -8.27 17.30 -14.54
CA GLU A 554 -6.82 17.34 -14.82
C GLU A 554 -6.49 18.23 -16.03
N ARG A 555 -7.32 18.21 -17.10
CA ARG A 555 -7.12 19.03 -18.31
C ARG A 555 -7.18 20.53 -17.98
N LYS A 556 -8.17 20.94 -17.20
CA LYS A 556 -8.37 22.34 -16.81
C LYS A 556 -7.29 22.81 -15.82
N ALA A 557 -6.92 21.97 -14.86
CA ALA A 557 -5.83 22.24 -13.94
C ALA A 557 -4.49 22.45 -14.68
N ARG A 558 -4.15 21.56 -15.63
CA ARG A 558 -2.97 21.71 -16.50
C ARG A 558 -2.98 23.01 -17.31
N LYS A 559 -4.14 23.39 -17.83
CA LYS A 559 -4.30 24.66 -18.56
C LYS A 559 -3.97 25.85 -17.65
N LEU A 560 -4.50 25.88 -16.43
CA LEU A 560 -4.20 26.95 -15.47
C LEU A 560 -2.73 26.97 -15.03
N ILE A 561 -2.10 25.80 -14.85
CA ILE A 561 -0.67 25.71 -14.54
C ILE A 561 0.15 26.41 -15.63
N ARG A 562 -0.11 26.10 -16.90
CA ARG A 562 0.64 26.68 -18.02
C ARG A 562 0.32 28.15 -18.30
N GLU A 563 -0.95 28.54 -18.23
CA GLU A 563 -1.39 29.87 -18.66
C GLU A 563 -1.36 30.90 -17.53
N ALA A 564 -1.64 30.49 -16.29
CA ALA A 564 -1.72 31.40 -15.14
C ALA A 564 -0.52 31.29 -14.19
N GLY A 565 0.25 30.19 -14.26
CA GLY A 565 1.51 29.99 -13.54
C GLY A 565 1.43 30.41 -12.07
N ASN A 566 2.27 31.38 -11.70
CA ASN A 566 2.31 31.98 -10.37
C ASN A 566 0.95 32.48 -9.82
N SER A 567 0.02 32.95 -10.66
CA SER A 567 -1.31 33.38 -10.19
C SER A 567 -2.12 32.22 -9.62
N PHE A 568 -1.95 31.01 -10.17
CA PHE A 568 -2.61 29.82 -9.66
C PHE A 568 -1.98 29.34 -8.33
N VAL A 569 -0.65 29.48 -8.20
CA VAL A 569 0.05 29.25 -6.92
C VAL A 569 -0.50 30.16 -5.82
N ARG A 570 -0.66 31.47 -6.09
CA ARG A 570 -1.23 32.43 -5.13
C ARG A 570 -2.68 32.12 -4.76
N HIS A 571 -3.47 31.63 -5.71
CA HIS A 571 -4.83 31.18 -5.42
C HIS A 571 -4.83 30.01 -4.42
N ASN A 572 -3.97 29.01 -4.66
CA ASN A 572 -3.82 27.83 -3.80
C ASN A 572 -3.15 28.12 -2.45
N ALA A 573 -2.55 29.30 -2.25
CA ALA A 573 -2.09 29.71 -0.92
C ALA A 573 -3.27 30.05 0.02
N ARG A 574 -4.45 30.40 -0.53
CA ARG A 574 -5.61 30.87 0.25
C ARG A 574 -6.86 29.99 0.14
N HIS A 575 -7.02 29.28 -0.97
CA HIS A 575 -8.21 28.49 -1.27
C HIS A 575 -7.84 27.03 -1.51
N LEU A 576 -8.80 26.12 -1.30
CA LEU A 576 -8.63 24.71 -1.65
C LEU A 576 -8.98 24.48 -3.12
N THR A 577 -8.09 23.81 -3.83
CA THR A 577 -8.35 23.30 -5.17
C THR A 577 -8.35 21.78 -5.16
N ARG A 578 -9.44 21.21 -5.68
CA ARG A 578 -9.59 19.78 -5.98
C ARG A 578 -9.32 19.52 -7.45
N VAL A 579 -8.46 18.55 -7.73
CA VAL A 579 -8.20 18.06 -9.09
C VAL A 579 -8.66 16.62 -9.19
N TYR A 580 -9.33 16.25 -10.28
CA TYR A 580 -9.84 14.89 -10.51
C TYR A 580 -9.55 14.39 -11.94
N PRO A 581 -9.47 13.06 -12.15
CA PRO A 581 -9.21 12.47 -13.46
C PRO A 581 -10.32 12.76 -14.49
N LEU A 582 -10.00 12.72 -15.79
CA LEU A 582 -11.01 12.83 -16.86
C LEU A 582 -11.93 11.60 -16.91
N GLY A 583 -13.21 11.81 -17.25
CA GLY A 583 -14.20 10.74 -17.47
C GLY A 583 -13.81 9.74 -18.55
N LEU A 584 -13.06 10.16 -19.57
CA LEU A 584 -12.49 9.30 -20.62
C LEU A 584 -11.55 8.19 -20.09
N ARG A 585 -11.08 8.29 -18.84
CA ARG A 585 -10.25 7.25 -18.19
C ARG A 585 -11.13 6.11 -17.66
N MET A 586 -11.85 5.45 -18.56
CA MET A 586 -12.77 4.33 -18.28
C MET A 586 -12.13 3.15 -17.52
N ASN A 587 -10.82 2.96 -17.67
CA ASN A 587 -10.02 1.96 -16.97
C ASN A 587 -9.55 2.40 -15.58
N SER A 588 -10.06 3.53 -15.07
CA SER A 588 -9.66 4.12 -13.78
C SER A 588 -8.17 4.50 -13.73
N ALA A 589 -7.53 4.81 -14.86
CA ALA A 589 -6.15 5.30 -14.88
C ALA A 589 -6.01 6.63 -14.11
N ASN A 590 -4.81 6.91 -13.64
CA ASN A 590 -4.49 8.14 -12.92
C ASN A 590 -3.69 9.12 -13.80
N TYR A 591 -3.74 10.40 -13.44
CA TYR A 591 -2.82 11.42 -13.95
C TYR A 591 -1.67 11.61 -12.97
N SER A 592 -0.56 12.20 -13.44
CA SER A 592 0.57 12.52 -12.55
C SER A 592 0.15 13.54 -11.49
N PRO A 593 0.16 13.17 -10.18
CA PRO A 593 -0.21 14.11 -9.13
C PRO A 593 0.85 15.20 -8.90
N GLN A 594 2.10 14.92 -9.26
CA GLN A 594 3.23 15.83 -9.07
C GLN A 594 3.01 17.18 -9.78
N GLU A 595 2.49 17.12 -11.01
CA GLU A 595 2.21 18.32 -11.81
C GLU A 595 1.24 19.26 -11.08
N MET A 596 0.26 18.70 -10.36
CA MET A 596 -0.73 19.47 -9.60
C MET A 596 -0.16 19.98 -8.27
N TRP A 597 0.67 19.19 -7.59
CA TRP A 597 1.33 19.63 -6.35
C TRP A 597 2.32 20.77 -6.59
N ASN A 598 2.98 20.81 -7.75
CA ASN A 598 3.89 21.90 -8.12
C ASN A 598 3.21 23.28 -8.11
N SER A 599 1.90 23.35 -8.38
CA SER A 599 1.13 24.59 -8.32
C SER A 599 0.41 24.80 -6.98
N GLY A 600 0.61 23.91 -6.00
CA GLY A 600 0.05 24.02 -4.65
C GLY A 600 -1.37 23.49 -4.48
N CYS A 601 -1.94 22.80 -5.48
CA CYS A 601 -3.24 22.13 -5.36
C CYS A 601 -3.22 21.12 -4.20
N GLN A 602 -4.23 21.18 -3.33
CA GLN A 602 -4.26 20.44 -2.07
C GLN A 602 -4.96 19.08 -2.22
N LEU A 603 -6.12 19.07 -2.88
CA LEU A 603 -6.99 17.89 -2.99
C LEU A 603 -6.80 17.21 -4.35
N VAL A 604 -5.61 16.66 -4.59
CA VAL A 604 -5.25 15.99 -5.85
C VAL A 604 -5.78 14.56 -5.81
N ALA A 605 -7.02 14.37 -6.28
CA ALA A 605 -7.76 13.12 -6.14
C ALA A 605 -7.34 12.09 -7.19
N LEU A 606 -7.05 10.87 -6.73
CA LEU A 606 -6.64 9.73 -7.56
C LEU A 606 -7.57 8.53 -7.35
N ASN A 607 -7.64 7.65 -8.35
CA ASN A 607 -8.30 6.36 -8.28
C ASN A 607 -7.44 5.39 -7.44
N PHE A 608 -7.72 5.28 -6.14
CA PHE A 608 -6.96 4.45 -5.19
C PHE A 608 -7.01 2.96 -5.50
N GLN A 609 -8.06 2.51 -6.19
CA GLN A 609 -8.15 1.15 -6.67
C GLN A 609 -7.15 0.84 -7.78
N THR A 610 -6.50 1.82 -8.41
CA THR A 610 -5.57 1.65 -9.54
C THR A 610 -4.09 1.83 -9.13
N PRO A 611 -3.35 0.75 -8.84
CA PRO A 611 -1.94 0.79 -8.54
C PRO A 611 -1.17 1.12 -9.80
N GLY A 612 0.01 1.66 -9.60
CA GLY A 612 0.84 2.15 -10.66
C GLY A 612 1.73 3.25 -10.15
N TYR A 613 2.44 3.84 -11.08
CA TYR A 613 3.38 4.90 -10.84
C TYR A 613 2.75 6.10 -10.10
N GLU A 614 1.55 6.52 -10.49
CA GLU A 614 0.87 7.68 -9.89
C GLU A 614 0.48 7.44 -8.43
N MET A 615 -0.01 6.24 -8.11
CA MET A 615 -0.33 5.86 -6.73
C MET A 615 0.92 5.63 -5.88
N ASP A 616 2.04 5.23 -6.49
CA ASP A 616 3.33 5.15 -5.79
C ASP A 616 3.84 6.53 -5.38
N LEU A 617 3.72 7.53 -6.27
CA LEU A 617 4.03 8.92 -5.93
C LEU A 617 3.13 9.43 -4.80
N ASN A 618 1.83 9.10 -4.83
CA ASN A 618 0.90 9.43 -3.76
C ASN A 618 1.29 8.79 -2.44
N ALA A 619 1.53 7.47 -2.43
CA ALA A 619 1.95 6.76 -1.24
C ALA A 619 3.27 7.32 -0.69
N GLY A 620 4.26 7.59 -1.55
CA GLY A 620 5.53 8.17 -1.14
C GLY A 620 5.40 9.59 -0.57
N ARG A 621 4.58 10.45 -1.18
CA ARG A 621 4.31 11.80 -0.68
C ARG A 621 3.71 11.78 0.73
N PHE A 622 2.75 10.90 0.97
CA PHE A 622 2.02 10.79 2.23
C PHE A 622 2.58 9.74 3.19
N LEU A 623 3.74 9.15 2.88
CA LEU A 623 4.45 8.21 3.75
C LEU A 623 4.97 8.89 5.03
N VAL A 624 5.27 10.19 4.93
CA VAL A 624 5.88 11.01 5.98
C VAL A 624 4.82 11.65 6.88
N ASN A 625 5.28 12.37 7.91
CA ASN A 625 4.44 13.11 8.84
C ASN A 625 3.43 12.21 9.57
N GLY A 626 3.86 11.00 9.94
CA GLY A 626 3.00 10.05 10.64
C GLY A 626 1.96 9.36 9.77
N GLN A 627 2.10 9.39 8.44
CA GLN A 627 1.08 8.92 7.48
C GLN A 627 -0.30 9.53 7.76
N CYS A 628 -0.30 10.75 8.28
CA CYS A 628 -1.51 11.37 8.81
C CYS A 628 -2.43 11.91 7.69
N GLY A 629 -1.97 11.82 6.44
CA GLY A 629 -2.69 12.26 5.24
C GLY A 629 -2.57 13.75 4.93
N TYR A 630 -1.79 14.49 5.71
CA TYR A 630 -1.49 15.91 5.52
C TYR A 630 0.02 16.13 5.45
N VAL A 631 0.47 16.86 4.44
CA VAL A 631 1.88 17.25 4.27
C VAL A 631 1.94 18.75 4.04
N LEU A 632 2.65 19.48 4.90
CA LEU A 632 2.79 20.92 4.83
C LEU A 632 3.51 21.32 3.53
N LYS A 633 2.94 22.27 2.79
CA LYS A 633 3.53 22.78 1.57
C LYS A 633 4.81 23.59 1.85
N PRO A 634 5.79 23.59 0.91
CA PRO A 634 6.94 24.47 1.00
C PRO A 634 6.54 25.94 1.10
N VAL A 635 7.42 26.76 1.71
CA VAL A 635 7.18 28.19 1.96
C VAL A 635 6.75 28.92 0.67
N CYS A 636 7.37 28.61 -0.46
CA CYS A 636 7.07 29.22 -1.76
C CYS A 636 5.62 29.00 -2.26
N LEU A 637 4.90 28.00 -1.73
CA LEU A 637 3.50 27.68 -2.07
C LEU A 637 2.48 28.11 -0.98
N ARG A 638 2.94 28.79 0.08
CA ARG A 638 2.12 29.28 1.19
C ARG A 638 2.02 30.79 1.24
N GLN A 639 3.03 31.50 0.73
CA GLN A 639 3.07 32.96 0.81
C GLN A 639 2.13 33.61 -0.23
N PRO A 640 1.19 34.49 0.18
CA PRO A 640 0.29 35.17 -0.75
C PRO A 640 0.99 36.07 -1.78
N ASN A 641 2.16 36.61 -1.43
CA ASN A 641 2.99 37.47 -2.27
C ASN A 641 4.11 36.70 -3.01
N THR A 642 4.06 35.36 -3.04
CA THR A 642 5.07 34.54 -3.72
C THR A 642 5.23 34.93 -5.18
N THR A 643 6.47 34.90 -5.68
CA THR A 643 6.82 35.04 -7.10
C THR A 643 7.19 33.70 -7.72
N PHE A 644 7.03 32.61 -6.98
CA PHE A 644 7.35 31.27 -7.45
C PHE A 644 6.46 30.87 -8.63
N ASP A 645 7.10 30.41 -9.70
CA ASP A 645 6.44 29.80 -10.85
C ASP A 645 7.05 28.41 -11.07
N PRO A 646 6.24 27.33 -11.08
CA PRO A 646 6.75 25.98 -11.27
C PRO A 646 7.43 25.77 -12.63
N GLU A 647 7.08 26.53 -13.67
CA GLU A 647 7.73 26.46 -14.99
C GLU A 647 9.06 27.23 -15.03
N CYS A 648 9.27 28.16 -14.09
CA CYS A 648 10.46 29.02 -14.02
C CYS A 648 11.03 29.13 -12.59
N PRO A 649 11.46 28.02 -11.96
CA PRO A 649 11.82 27.97 -10.54
C PRO A 649 13.16 28.64 -10.14
N GLY A 650 13.89 29.23 -11.09
CA GLY A 650 15.24 29.78 -10.86
C GLY A 650 16.35 28.72 -10.96
N PRO A 651 17.63 29.08 -10.69
CA PRO A 651 18.79 28.19 -10.92
C PRO A 651 18.84 26.99 -9.96
N PRO A 652 19.56 25.89 -10.32
CA PRO A 652 19.77 24.75 -9.42
C PRO A 652 20.44 25.18 -8.12
N ARG A 653 19.99 24.58 -7.02
CA ARG A 653 20.49 24.84 -5.66
C ARG A 653 20.95 23.58 -4.96
N THR A 654 20.54 22.40 -5.40
CA THR A 654 20.89 21.16 -4.71
C THR A 654 21.37 20.11 -5.68
N THR A 655 22.49 19.48 -5.36
CA THR A 655 23.00 18.29 -6.03
C THR A 655 22.66 17.06 -5.19
N LEU A 656 21.90 16.13 -5.76
CA LEU A 656 21.66 14.80 -5.21
C LEU A 656 22.57 13.79 -5.91
N THR A 657 23.39 13.09 -5.15
CA THR A 657 24.25 12.00 -5.64
C THR A 657 23.87 10.71 -4.94
N ILE A 658 23.51 9.68 -5.73
CA ILE A 658 23.15 8.36 -5.26
C ILE A 658 24.11 7.35 -5.89
N GLN A 659 24.92 6.68 -5.06
CA GLN A 659 25.70 5.53 -5.49
C GLN A 659 24.90 4.26 -5.23
N VAL A 660 24.53 3.58 -6.30
CA VAL A 660 23.83 2.29 -6.24
C VAL A 660 24.86 1.18 -6.06
N LEU A 661 24.89 0.56 -4.88
CA LEU A 661 25.93 -0.41 -4.52
C LEU A 661 25.47 -1.83 -4.86
N THR A 662 24.46 -2.33 -4.16
CA THR A 662 23.99 -3.72 -4.27
C THR A 662 22.48 -3.82 -4.03
N ALA A 663 21.85 -4.91 -4.46
CA ALA A 663 20.49 -5.28 -4.01
C ALA A 663 20.52 -6.66 -3.39
N GLN A 664 19.48 -7.00 -2.65
CA GLN A 664 19.36 -8.28 -1.95
C GLN A 664 18.01 -8.90 -2.23
N GLN A 665 18.01 -10.20 -2.53
CA GLN A 665 16.85 -11.10 -2.49
C GLN A 665 15.65 -10.58 -3.28
N LEU A 666 15.90 -10.05 -4.48
CA LEU A 666 14.85 -9.60 -5.39
C LEU A 666 13.90 -10.75 -5.74
N PRO A 667 12.58 -10.50 -5.75
CA PRO A 667 11.60 -11.55 -6.01
C PRO A 667 11.72 -12.09 -7.43
N LYS A 668 11.31 -13.35 -7.61
CA LYS A 668 11.05 -13.89 -8.94
C LYS A 668 9.75 -13.35 -9.50
N LEU A 669 9.77 -12.91 -10.75
CA LEU A 669 8.59 -12.36 -11.41
C LEU A 669 7.69 -13.45 -11.98
N ASN A 670 8.28 -14.52 -12.52
CA ASN A 670 7.54 -15.57 -13.21
C ASN A 670 7.47 -16.88 -12.40
N ALA A 671 6.35 -17.09 -11.72
CA ALA A 671 6.08 -18.33 -10.99
C ALA A 671 5.91 -19.57 -11.90
N GLU A 672 5.60 -19.37 -13.19
CA GLU A 672 5.39 -20.43 -14.18
C GLU A 672 6.69 -20.85 -14.88
N LYS A 673 7.71 -19.98 -14.86
CA LYS A 673 9.06 -20.25 -15.35
C LYS A 673 10.05 -20.33 -14.18
N PRO A 674 10.08 -21.43 -13.41
CA PRO A 674 10.93 -21.53 -12.21
C PRO A 674 12.44 -21.38 -12.48
N ASN A 675 12.87 -21.59 -13.73
CA ASN A 675 14.25 -21.40 -14.18
C ASN A 675 14.59 -19.96 -14.60
N SER A 676 13.59 -19.07 -14.74
CA SER A 676 13.84 -17.66 -15.03
C SER A 676 14.46 -17.00 -13.81
N ILE A 677 15.50 -16.21 -14.06
CA ILE A 677 16.24 -15.44 -13.08
C ILE A 677 16.29 -14.02 -13.61
N VAL A 678 16.11 -13.06 -12.71
CA VAL A 678 16.05 -11.66 -13.10
C VAL A 678 17.44 -11.13 -13.45
N ASP A 679 17.47 -10.24 -14.43
CA ASP A 679 18.60 -9.45 -14.90
C ASP A 679 18.45 -8.01 -14.37
N PRO A 680 18.71 -7.74 -13.07
CA PRO A 680 18.22 -6.51 -12.47
C PRO A 680 19.01 -5.30 -12.92
N LEU A 681 18.28 -4.21 -13.19
CA LEU A 681 18.79 -2.84 -13.27
C LEU A 681 18.06 -1.95 -12.26
N VAL A 682 18.73 -0.88 -11.85
CA VAL A 682 18.16 0.10 -10.91
C VAL A 682 18.01 1.44 -11.61
N ARG A 683 16.78 1.96 -11.60
CA ARG A 683 16.43 3.26 -12.15
C ARG A 683 16.04 4.20 -11.02
N ILE A 684 16.71 5.34 -10.94
CA ILE A 684 16.41 6.41 -10.00
C ILE A 684 15.71 7.52 -10.77
N GLU A 685 14.53 7.88 -10.32
CA GLU A 685 13.71 8.94 -10.89
C GLU A 685 13.53 10.07 -9.88
N ILE A 686 13.58 11.31 -10.39
CA ILE A 686 13.23 12.52 -9.64
C ILE A 686 11.93 13.07 -10.21
N HIS A 687 10.99 13.35 -9.32
CA HIS A 687 9.69 13.93 -9.64
C HIS A 687 9.48 15.22 -8.87
N GLY A 688 9.47 16.35 -9.57
CA GLY A 688 9.35 17.67 -8.97
C GLY A 688 8.73 18.66 -9.95
N VAL A 689 9.21 19.89 -9.92
CA VAL A 689 8.96 20.86 -11.01
C VAL A 689 9.47 20.32 -12.35
N PRO A 690 8.91 20.72 -13.50
CA PRO A 690 9.27 20.15 -14.81
C PRO A 690 10.77 20.10 -15.10
N THR A 691 11.53 21.12 -14.69
CA THR A 691 12.99 21.19 -14.91
C THR A 691 13.79 20.24 -14.01
N ASP A 692 13.23 19.79 -12.89
CA ASP A 692 13.88 18.83 -11.96
C ASP A 692 13.54 17.37 -12.32
N CYS A 693 12.49 17.15 -13.12
CA CYS A 693 12.07 15.82 -13.54
C CYS A 693 13.15 15.16 -14.41
N ALA A 694 13.75 14.09 -13.90
CA ALA A 694 14.84 13.37 -14.56
C ALA A 694 14.87 11.92 -14.10
N HIS A 695 15.44 11.02 -14.91
CA HIS A 695 15.79 9.68 -14.46
C HIS A 695 17.17 9.29 -14.96
N LYS A 696 17.84 8.41 -14.20
CA LYS A 696 19.10 7.77 -14.58
C LYS A 696 19.06 6.33 -14.10
N GLU A 697 19.76 5.46 -14.79
CA GLU A 697 19.77 4.02 -14.50
C GLU A 697 21.18 3.46 -14.45
N THR A 698 21.32 2.33 -13.77
CA THR A 698 22.54 1.52 -13.77
C THR A 698 22.54 0.58 -14.98
N ASN A 699 23.70 0.01 -15.30
CA ASN A 699 23.73 -1.19 -16.15
C ASN A 699 22.94 -2.34 -15.49
N TYR A 700 22.45 -3.29 -16.28
CA TYR A 700 21.84 -4.52 -15.74
C TYR A 700 22.91 -5.51 -15.28
N VAL A 701 22.56 -6.38 -14.33
CA VAL A 701 23.41 -7.51 -13.88
C VAL A 701 22.80 -8.80 -14.40
N LEU A 702 23.56 -9.58 -15.16
CA LEU A 702 23.05 -10.82 -15.76
C LEU A 702 22.82 -11.92 -14.70
N ASN A 703 21.63 -12.51 -14.70
CA ASN A 703 21.16 -13.67 -13.97
C ASN A 703 21.46 -13.65 -12.46
N ASN A 704 21.29 -12.50 -11.81
CA ASN A 704 21.53 -12.37 -10.38
C ASN A 704 20.52 -11.45 -9.71
N GLY A 705 19.39 -12.00 -9.26
CA GLY A 705 18.42 -11.32 -8.40
C GLY A 705 18.72 -11.39 -6.91
N PHE A 706 19.67 -12.22 -6.48
CA PHE A 706 19.90 -12.47 -5.05
C PHE A 706 20.84 -11.47 -4.40
N ASN A 707 21.94 -11.11 -5.06
CA ASN A 707 22.91 -10.15 -4.55
C ASN A 707 23.64 -9.36 -5.66
N PRO A 708 22.92 -8.77 -6.63
CA PRO A 708 23.52 -8.00 -7.72
C PRO A 708 24.35 -6.84 -7.18
N ARG A 709 25.40 -6.46 -7.92
CA ARG A 709 26.32 -5.36 -7.57
C ARG A 709 26.55 -4.47 -8.78
N TRP A 710 26.50 -3.16 -8.53
CA TRP A 710 26.69 -2.13 -9.56
C TRP A 710 27.87 -1.22 -9.25
N GLY A 711 27.91 -0.63 -8.05
CA GLY A 711 28.92 0.38 -7.68
C GLY A 711 28.83 1.68 -8.50
N GLN A 712 27.68 1.97 -9.13
CA GLN A 712 27.52 3.08 -10.07
C GLN A 712 26.96 4.32 -9.38
N THR A 713 27.43 5.50 -9.79
CA THR A 713 27.02 6.79 -9.20
C THR A 713 26.12 7.56 -10.16
N LEU A 714 24.94 7.95 -9.68
CA LEU A 714 23.94 8.72 -10.40
C LEU A 714 23.78 10.09 -9.73
N GLN A 715 23.83 11.17 -10.50
CA GLN A 715 23.82 12.55 -9.99
C GLN A 715 22.72 13.39 -10.63
N PHE A 716 22.02 14.18 -9.83
CA PHE A 716 20.90 15.03 -10.23
C PHE A 716 21.09 16.46 -9.72
N GLN A 717 20.68 17.45 -10.52
CA GLN A 717 20.72 18.87 -10.18
C GLN A 717 19.29 19.38 -10.02
N LEU A 718 18.98 19.94 -8.85
CA LEU A 718 17.62 20.26 -8.42
C LEU A 718 17.48 21.75 -8.11
N ARG A 719 16.39 22.35 -8.59
CA ARG A 719 16.03 23.75 -8.41
C ARG A 719 15.08 23.94 -7.23
N VAL A 720 14.17 22.99 -7.01
CA VAL A 720 13.16 23.03 -5.92
C VAL A 720 13.16 21.71 -5.16
N PRO A 721 14.23 21.43 -4.38
CA PRO A 721 14.37 20.17 -3.65
C PRO A 721 13.19 19.89 -2.70
N GLU A 722 12.52 20.92 -2.19
CA GLU A 722 11.40 20.80 -1.25
C GLU A 722 10.13 20.18 -1.88
N LEU A 723 10.01 20.22 -3.22
CA LEU A 723 8.91 19.59 -3.97
C LEU A 723 9.27 18.22 -4.53
N ALA A 724 10.55 17.87 -4.58
CA ALA A 724 11.03 16.66 -5.23
C ALA A 724 10.67 15.38 -4.44
N LEU A 725 10.20 14.36 -5.16
CA LEU A 725 10.18 12.95 -4.73
C LEU A 725 11.35 12.22 -5.40
N VAL A 726 11.97 11.32 -4.66
CA VAL A 726 12.95 10.37 -5.18
C VAL A 726 12.28 9.01 -5.24
N ARG A 727 12.26 8.42 -6.43
CA ARG A 727 11.67 7.10 -6.69
C ARG A 727 12.76 6.14 -7.13
N PHE A 728 12.88 5.04 -6.39
CA PHE A 728 13.79 3.93 -6.66
C PHE A 728 12.98 2.82 -7.34
N VAL A 729 13.41 2.39 -8.52
CA VAL A 729 12.75 1.31 -9.27
C VAL A 729 13.78 0.24 -9.60
N VAL A 730 13.42 -1.01 -9.38
CA VAL A 730 14.16 -2.18 -9.83
C VAL A 730 13.35 -2.86 -10.93
N GLU A 731 14.01 -3.15 -12.04
CA GLU A 731 13.39 -3.79 -13.21
C GLU A 731 14.25 -4.98 -13.67
N ASP A 732 13.61 -5.95 -14.29
CA ASP A 732 14.23 -7.11 -14.94
C ASP A 732 14.44 -6.78 -16.42
N TYR A 733 15.70 -6.68 -16.83
CA TYR A 733 16.07 -6.26 -18.18
C TYR A 733 15.68 -7.32 -19.21
N ASP A 734 15.00 -6.91 -20.28
CA ASP A 734 14.71 -7.76 -21.44
C ASP A 734 15.19 -7.07 -22.73
N VAL A 735 15.93 -7.80 -23.55
CA VAL A 735 16.46 -7.32 -24.84
C VAL A 735 15.33 -7.14 -25.87
N THR A 736 14.26 -7.92 -25.75
CA THR A 736 13.22 -8.10 -26.77
C THR A 736 11.86 -7.54 -26.38
N SER A 737 11.67 -7.19 -25.11
CA SER A 737 10.43 -6.65 -24.58
C SER A 737 10.70 -5.54 -23.55
N PRO A 738 9.71 -4.73 -23.17
CA PRO A 738 9.88 -3.76 -22.08
C PRO A 738 10.28 -4.46 -20.79
N ASN A 739 11.18 -3.85 -20.01
CA ASN A 739 11.61 -4.42 -18.75
C ASN A 739 10.43 -4.75 -17.83
N ASP A 740 10.49 -5.92 -17.19
CA ASP A 740 9.47 -6.31 -16.22
C ASP A 740 9.73 -5.64 -14.86
N PHE A 741 8.67 -5.15 -14.23
CA PHE A 741 8.76 -4.51 -12.92
C PHE A 741 9.12 -5.50 -11.81
N VAL A 742 10.14 -5.19 -11.00
CA VAL A 742 10.54 -6.00 -9.84
C VAL A 742 10.07 -5.40 -8.52
N GLY A 743 10.39 -4.14 -8.27
CA GLY A 743 10.05 -3.47 -7.01
C GLY A 743 10.30 -1.97 -7.06
N GLN A 744 9.69 -1.24 -6.13
CA GLN A 744 9.82 0.21 -6.05
C GLN A 744 9.82 0.74 -4.62
N PHE A 745 10.28 1.97 -4.45
CA PHE A 745 10.06 2.75 -3.23
C PHE A 745 10.16 4.24 -3.56
N THR A 746 9.25 5.06 -3.01
CA THR A 746 9.22 6.50 -3.25
C THR A 746 9.13 7.26 -1.93
N LEU A 747 9.86 8.36 -1.80
CA LEU A 747 9.76 9.29 -0.66
C LEU A 747 10.19 10.73 -1.04
N PRO A 748 9.79 11.75 -0.26
CA PRO A 748 10.24 13.12 -0.48
C PRO A 748 11.74 13.27 -0.22
N LEU A 749 12.42 14.07 -1.05
CA LEU A 749 13.84 14.35 -0.87
C LEU A 749 14.15 14.96 0.50
N SER A 750 13.27 15.81 1.02
CA SER A 750 13.38 16.42 2.35
C SER A 750 13.31 15.42 3.50
N SER A 751 12.96 14.16 3.24
CA SER A 751 12.89 13.08 4.23
C SER A 751 13.88 11.95 3.96
N LEU A 752 14.80 12.15 3.00
CA LEU A 752 15.83 11.21 2.62
C LEU A 752 17.07 11.38 3.50
N LYS A 753 17.43 10.36 4.28
CA LYS A 753 18.69 10.36 5.05
C LYS A 753 19.90 10.19 4.13
N GLN A 754 20.98 10.93 4.43
CA GLN A 754 22.27 10.81 3.76
C GLN A 754 23.06 9.58 4.26
N GLY A 755 24.13 9.19 3.57
CA GLY A 755 24.97 8.03 3.88
C GLY A 755 24.50 6.74 3.23
N TYR A 756 25.12 5.63 3.65
CA TYR A 756 24.76 4.25 3.37
C TYR A 756 23.39 3.91 3.95
N ARG A 757 22.42 3.62 3.09
CA ARG A 757 21.04 3.33 3.46
C ARG A 757 20.49 2.12 2.73
N HIS A 758 19.62 1.39 3.41
CA HIS A 758 18.77 0.40 2.77
C HIS A 758 17.44 1.02 2.31
N ILE A 759 17.03 0.68 1.09
CA ILE A 759 15.71 0.94 0.53
C ILE A 759 14.93 -0.38 0.58
N HIS A 760 13.89 -0.44 1.40
CA HIS A 760 13.04 -1.62 1.49
C HIS A 760 12.01 -1.61 0.37
N LEU A 761 12.11 -2.56 -0.56
CA LEU A 761 11.33 -2.54 -1.79
C LEU A 761 9.87 -2.95 -1.54
N LEU A 762 8.99 -2.33 -2.31
CA LEU A 762 7.56 -2.61 -2.35
C LEU A 762 7.16 -3.15 -3.72
N SER A 763 6.11 -3.95 -3.76
CA SER A 763 5.47 -4.42 -4.99
C SER A 763 4.72 -3.27 -5.66
N LYS A 764 4.21 -3.51 -6.88
CA LYS A 764 3.41 -2.55 -7.64
C LYS A 764 2.16 -2.05 -6.89
N ASP A 765 1.60 -2.87 -6.00
CA ASP A 765 0.45 -2.54 -5.16
C ASP A 765 0.82 -2.06 -3.75
N GLY A 766 2.10 -1.77 -3.49
CA GLY A 766 2.59 -1.20 -2.23
C GLY A 766 2.79 -2.22 -1.11
N ALA A 767 2.71 -3.53 -1.39
CA ALA A 767 3.00 -4.56 -0.40
C ALA A 767 4.52 -4.72 -0.20
N SER A 768 4.95 -4.97 1.02
CA SER A 768 6.37 -5.22 1.34
C SER A 768 6.90 -6.43 0.59
N LEU A 769 8.05 -6.28 -0.08
CA LEU A 769 8.81 -7.37 -0.69
C LEU A 769 9.90 -7.91 0.24
N SER A 770 9.82 -7.61 1.54
CA SER A 770 10.78 -8.09 2.55
C SER A 770 11.07 -9.58 2.36
N PRO A 771 12.35 -10.00 2.34
CA PRO A 771 13.56 -9.23 2.68
C PRO A 771 14.21 -8.41 1.54
N ALA A 772 13.54 -8.20 0.40
CA ALA A 772 14.15 -7.51 -0.75
C ALA A 772 14.52 -6.05 -0.43
N THR A 773 15.80 -5.70 -0.63
CA THR A 773 16.31 -4.34 -0.39
C THR A 773 17.32 -3.89 -1.44
N LEU A 774 17.45 -2.58 -1.61
CA LEU A 774 18.55 -1.93 -2.32
C LEU A 774 19.47 -1.25 -1.30
N PHE A 775 20.78 -1.41 -1.43
CA PHE A 775 21.78 -0.73 -0.62
C PHE A 775 22.44 0.38 -1.46
N VAL A 776 22.35 1.61 -0.97
CA VAL A 776 22.80 2.82 -1.67
C VAL A 776 23.62 3.71 -0.74
N HIS A 777 24.47 4.57 -1.30
CA HIS A 777 25.07 5.69 -0.58
C HIS A 777 24.51 7.01 -1.11
N ILE A 778 23.94 7.84 -0.25
CA ILE A 778 23.22 9.06 -0.59
C ILE A 778 23.99 10.29 -0.11
N CYS A 779 24.17 11.28 -0.97
CA CYS A 779 24.81 12.55 -0.63
C CYS A 779 23.99 13.70 -1.22
N ILE A 780 23.67 14.69 -0.38
CA ILE A 780 22.87 15.85 -0.72
C ILE A 780 23.71 17.09 -0.42
N ARG A 781 24.04 17.87 -1.45
CA ARG A 781 24.83 19.11 -1.32
C ARG A 781 24.00 20.29 -1.79
N GLY A 782 23.77 21.26 -0.90
CA GLY A 782 23.05 22.50 -1.18
C GLY A 782 23.94 23.64 -1.67
#